data_AF-A0A924ZZP5-F1
#
_entry.id   AF-A0A924ZZP5-F1
#
_cell.length_a   1.000
_cell.length_b   1.000
_cell.length_c   1.000
_cell.angle_alpha   90.00
_cell.angle_beta   90.00
_cell.angle_gamma   90.00
#
_symmetry.space_group_name_H-M   'P 1'
#
loop_
_entity.id
_entity.type
_entity.pdbx_description
1 polymer ?
#
loop_
_entity_poly.entity_id
_entity_poly.type
_entity_poly.pdbx_seq_one_letter_code
_entity_poly.pdbx_strand_id
1 'polypeptide(L)'
;MKKAVIIFLYLVCASNIMRAQQIPANDNCSNARQINALNYCSFGGEFTNAGATESFIGNGRDVWFKFTAVAFEISINVIGNTLQLPRIGMMTDCGGTGLVGSTIVDGNTTIFTKGGLTPGQVYYFWVSGTNNNTGTFELCAKNYTPPAQPGQDFSSASLLCSTASFPVINITGAGANNREAAGTCMASPTGESNTAWYKWTAANNGTLVFTITPTNFDDIDWALYDLGPEGNTQVPSGQNVIRCAAGHGIDNSSCPNELLYTKTGLDFNAQDLTETGGCGQRQNGVVKFVDMKQGHVYALIIDNFTKGNNGFTLAFTDQLGKAGTAEFVGPKAPITMVRDKPCTIDQNYTFTTNATNYTSLKWFFGEGANVASSDNLNPPAISYSIPGQKTVVLQAISDRGCSVTSSMTFLVGLKPALPVISGLKPRYCIGESITLSTPSQAGATYSWTGPAAFTSDQPDITVSANNASKADKYSLTITINECTSDPASVIIPPIGQTPTASFTNTGINLCTPQQAYRFTSQSANFQSLRWNFGDGASVPVGSSGQNYNVTYSTSGTKAITLEAIGNNGCVSTLTQQIEVSIRPDIPSIAGNKPDFCLKDTIRLSTQIQAGVTYKWTGPNNFSSAQREVEIPVSSTLVAGTYNLILTRGSCSTSSASINIPPIFKNPVAVFRADPSAPVKLAYPITVRFYNESTDADRYLWNFGDSTTSIEVNPVHTYRKKGNFDVTLTAFKSNVCNASVVQGTFMISEAGAIFIPNTFTPNNDAVNDKFVVNMNNIRTYRIKIFNRYGILMYSSQNMVESWNGTFNNEQVPVGIYYYLVDAIDFDANVIKKSGYVTILR
;
A
#
# COMPACT_ATOMS: atom_id res chain seq x y z
N MET A 1 -28.22 -39.12 -17.41
CA MET A 1 -28.53 -37.77 -17.93
C MET A 1 -27.23 -36.98 -18.00
N LYS A 2 -26.93 -36.47 -19.19
CA LYS A 2 -25.75 -35.67 -19.55
C LYS A 2 -25.71 -34.36 -18.74
N LYS A 3 -24.52 -33.92 -18.34
CA LYS A 3 -23.93 -32.62 -18.76
C LYS A 3 -22.62 -32.35 -18.00
N ALA A 4 -21.51 -32.58 -18.69
CA ALA A 4 -20.23 -31.95 -18.45
C ALA A 4 -20.09 -30.73 -19.39
N VAL A 5 -19.16 -29.84 -19.02
CA VAL A 5 -18.60 -28.74 -19.82
C VAL A 5 -19.42 -27.44 -19.83
N ILE A 6 -18.88 -26.41 -19.18
CA ILE A 6 -18.66 -25.01 -19.64
C ILE A 6 -18.42 -24.15 -18.38
N ILE A 7 -17.23 -23.53 -18.31
CA ILE A 7 -16.83 -22.24 -17.68
C ILE A 7 -15.35 -22.38 -17.32
N PHE A 8 -14.49 -22.21 -18.33
CA PHE A 8 -13.07 -21.85 -18.16
C PHE A 8 -12.70 -20.95 -19.33
N LEU A 9 -13.34 -19.79 -19.41
CA LEU A 9 -13.03 -18.74 -20.39
C LEU A 9 -13.63 -17.44 -19.85
N TYR A 10 -12.83 -16.62 -19.16
CA TYR A 10 -12.95 -15.15 -19.01
C TYR A 10 -11.97 -14.67 -17.92
N LEU A 11 -10.67 -14.62 -18.26
CA LEU A 11 -9.67 -13.74 -17.64
C LEU A 11 -8.37 -13.75 -18.47
N VAL A 12 -8.51 -13.45 -19.76
CA VAL A 12 -7.38 -13.02 -20.61
C VAL A 12 -7.87 -11.81 -21.38
N CYS A 13 -7.68 -10.62 -20.81
CA CYS A 13 -7.47 -9.39 -21.56
C CYS A 13 -7.05 -8.27 -20.61
N ALA A 14 -6.03 -7.52 -21.06
CA ALA A 14 -5.48 -6.30 -20.48
C ALA A 14 -4.59 -6.44 -19.23
N SER A 15 -3.40 -7.00 -19.44
CA SER A 15 -2.20 -6.53 -18.72
C SER A 15 -1.02 -6.45 -19.69
N ASN A 16 -1.04 -5.46 -20.60
CA ASN A 16 0.20 -4.90 -21.13
C ASN A 16 0.85 -4.08 -20.01
N ILE A 17 1.37 -4.80 -19.01
CA ILE A 17 2.34 -4.26 -18.08
C ILE A 17 3.63 -4.19 -18.88
N MET A 18 4.22 -2.99 -19.00
CA MET A 18 5.62 -2.85 -19.37
C MET A 18 6.44 -3.75 -18.44
N ARG A 19 6.76 -4.97 -18.87
CA ARG A 19 7.89 -5.71 -18.28
C ARG A 19 9.11 -4.91 -18.69
N ALA A 20 9.71 -4.20 -17.74
CA ALA A 20 11.13 -3.90 -17.85
C ALA A 20 11.83 -5.22 -18.16
N GLN A 21 12.47 -5.34 -19.33
CA GLN A 21 13.25 -6.52 -19.66
C GLN A 21 14.30 -6.67 -18.57
N GLN A 22 14.24 -7.77 -17.83
CA GLN A 22 15.19 -8.07 -16.76
C GLN A 22 16.60 -8.13 -17.36
N ILE A 23 17.54 -7.41 -16.77
CA ILE A 23 18.95 -7.45 -17.17
C ILE A 23 19.43 -8.90 -17.11
N PRO A 24 20.03 -9.46 -18.17
CA PRO A 24 20.58 -10.80 -18.16
C PRO A 24 21.54 -11.02 -16.99
N ALA A 25 21.50 -12.17 -16.34
CA ALA A 25 22.36 -12.45 -15.17
C ALA A 25 23.87 -12.40 -15.51
N ASN A 26 24.21 -12.66 -16.78
CA ASN A 26 25.55 -12.64 -17.33
C ASN A 26 25.85 -11.36 -18.16
N ASP A 27 25.19 -10.25 -17.83
CA ASP A 27 25.40 -8.94 -18.46
C ASP A 27 26.83 -8.38 -18.27
N ASN A 28 27.54 -8.84 -17.23
CA ASN A 28 28.93 -8.44 -16.96
C ASN A 28 29.87 -9.65 -16.97
N CYS A 29 31.10 -9.45 -17.43
CA CYS A 29 32.17 -10.44 -17.45
C CYS A 29 32.43 -11.11 -16.09
N SER A 30 32.33 -10.37 -14.98
CA SER A 30 32.50 -10.93 -13.64
C SER A 30 31.48 -12.03 -13.31
N ASN A 31 30.29 -11.94 -13.89
CA ASN A 31 29.18 -12.89 -13.77
C ASN A 31 29.02 -13.75 -15.03
N ALA A 32 30.08 -13.87 -15.85
CA ALA A 32 30.04 -14.65 -17.08
C ALA A 32 29.55 -16.08 -16.83
N ARG A 33 28.61 -16.53 -17.65
CA ARG A 33 28.02 -17.87 -17.54
C ARG A 33 29.05 -18.92 -17.97
N GLN A 34 29.33 -19.89 -17.10
CA GLN A 34 30.20 -21.02 -17.45
C GLN A 34 29.55 -21.88 -18.53
N ILE A 35 30.28 -22.20 -19.59
CA ILE A 35 29.91 -23.22 -20.57
C ILE A 35 30.96 -24.32 -20.62
N ASN A 36 30.51 -25.56 -20.82
CA ASN A 36 31.41 -26.70 -21.00
C ASN A 36 31.82 -26.78 -22.48
N ALA A 37 32.91 -26.11 -22.83
CA ALA A 37 33.27 -25.89 -24.22
C ALA A 37 33.79 -27.12 -24.98
N LEU A 38 33.93 -28.31 -24.39
CA LEU A 38 34.39 -29.49 -25.17
C LEU A 38 33.43 -29.76 -26.36
N ASN A 39 32.12 -29.65 -26.12
CA ASN A 39 31.08 -29.69 -27.14
C ASN A 39 29.76 -29.16 -26.54
N TYR A 40 29.52 -27.85 -26.63
CA TYR A 40 28.30 -27.21 -26.12
C TYR A 40 27.47 -26.68 -27.27
N CYS A 41 26.18 -26.98 -27.30
CA CYS A 41 25.20 -26.29 -28.15
C CYS A 41 23.94 -26.03 -27.32
N SER A 42 23.51 -24.78 -27.31
CA SER A 42 22.26 -24.36 -26.68
C SER A 42 21.07 -24.73 -27.55
N PHE A 43 19.87 -24.67 -27.00
CA PHE A 43 18.67 -24.68 -27.84
C PHE A 43 18.54 -23.34 -28.59
N GLY A 44 17.80 -23.36 -29.71
CA GLY A 44 17.49 -22.16 -30.49
C GLY A 44 16.82 -21.08 -29.63
N GLY A 45 17.45 -19.91 -29.54
CA GLY A 45 16.95 -18.77 -28.78
C GLY A 45 17.06 -18.87 -27.26
N GLU A 46 17.85 -19.81 -26.72
CA GLU A 46 18.06 -19.96 -25.26
C GLU A 46 18.62 -18.68 -24.62
N PHE A 47 19.51 -17.99 -25.32
CA PHE A 47 20.18 -16.81 -24.83
C PHE A 47 19.61 -15.53 -25.44
N THR A 48 19.74 -14.42 -24.72
CA THR A 48 19.31 -13.11 -25.19
C THR A 48 20.24 -12.03 -24.67
N ASN A 49 20.50 -11.02 -25.51
CA ASN A 49 21.15 -9.77 -25.09
C ASN A 49 20.14 -8.62 -24.91
N ALA A 50 18.83 -8.92 -24.98
CA ALA A 50 17.80 -7.93 -24.70
C ALA A 50 17.82 -7.54 -23.21
N GLY A 51 17.81 -6.24 -22.93
CA GLY A 51 17.94 -5.71 -21.56
C GLY A 51 19.37 -5.64 -21.03
N ALA A 52 20.38 -6.16 -21.74
CA ALA A 52 21.79 -5.99 -21.38
C ALA A 52 22.22 -4.52 -21.43
N THR A 53 23.16 -4.14 -20.57
CA THR A 53 23.74 -2.79 -20.50
C THR A 53 24.72 -2.57 -21.65
N GLU A 54 24.95 -1.31 -22.02
CA GLU A 54 25.97 -0.99 -23.03
C GLU A 54 27.36 -1.33 -22.50
N SER A 55 28.10 -2.11 -23.26
CA SER A 55 29.42 -2.63 -22.92
C SER A 55 30.52 -1.57 -22.98
N PHE A 56 31.61 -1.83 -22.27
CA PHE A 56 32.86 -1.06 -22.35
C PHE A 56 33.62 -1.28 -23.68
N ILE A 57 33.35 -2.37 -24.42
CA ILE A 57 34.09 -2.76 -25.63
C ILE A 57 33.19 -2.64 -26.88
N GLY A 58 33.10 -1.42 -27.40
CA GLY A 58 32.29 -1.07 -28.57
C GLY A 58 30.81 -0.82 -28.24
N ASN A 59 30.11 -0.08 -29.10
CA ASN A 59 28.71 0.32 -28.94
C ASN A 59 27.75 -0.88 -29.10
N GLY A 60 27.74 -1.81 -28.15
CA GLY A 60 26.92 -3.02 -28.17
C GLY A 60 26.40 -3.41 -26.78
N ARG A 61 25.29 -4.16 -26.75
CA ARG A 61 24.71 -4.77 -25.55
C ARG A 61 25.18 -6.23 -25.48
N ASP A 62 26.12 -6.49 -24.58
CA ASP A 62 26.88 -7.74 -24.52
C ASP A 62 26.35 -8.67 -23.42
N VAL A 63 26.38 -9.98 -23.67
CA VAL A 63 26.26 -11.00 -22.63
C VAL A 63 27.47 -11.91 -22.62
N TRP A 64 27.91 -12.29 -21.43
CA TRP A 64 29.22 -12.86 -21.18
C TRP A 64 29.18 -14.35 -20.84
N PHE A 65 30.16 -15.06 -21.36
CA PHE A 65 30.38 -16.48 -21.16
C PHE A 65 31.83 -16.74 -20.82
N LYS A 66 32.10 -17.86 -20.14
CA LYS A 66 33.45 -18.31 -19.83
C LYS A 66 33.58 -19.82 -19.98
N PHE A 67 34.78 -20.26 -20.33
CA PHE A 67 35.11 -21.69 -20.40
C PHE A 67 36.57 -21.91 -20.03
N THR A 68 36.91 -23.13 -19.63
CA THR A 68 38.31 -23.54 -19.47
C THR A 68 38.74 -24.28 -20.73
N ALA A 69 39.83 -23.85 -21.34
CA ALA A 69 40.36 -24.52 -22.51
C ALA A 69 40.81 -25.95 -22.15
N VAL A 70 40.26 -26.94 -22.82
CA VAL A 70 40.61 -28.37 -22.72
C VAL A 70 41.34 -28.86 -23.97
N ALA A 71 41.46 -27.99 -24.97
CA ALA A 71 42.17 -28.22 -26.22
C ALA A 71 42.68 -26.90 -26.81
N PHE A 72 43.37 -26.96 -27.94
CA PHE A 72 44.17 -25.85 -28.49
C PHE A 72 43.40 -24.89 -29.39
N GLU A 73 42.22 -25.26 -29.88
CA GLU A 73 41.38 -24.40 -30.71
C GLU A 73 39.93 -24.40 -30.26
N ILE A 74 39.26 -23.26 -30.39
CA ILE A 74 37.82 -23.16 -30.20
C ILE A 74 37.14 -22.64 -31.46
N SER A 75 35.98 -23.20 -31.78
CA SER A 75 35.01 -22.62 -32.71
C SER A 75 33.73 -22.28 -31.94
N ILE A 76 33.27 -21.04 -32.09
CA ILE A 76 32.05 -20.51 -31.49
C ILE A 76 31.14 -20.09 -32.64
N ASN A 77 30.01 -20.75 -32.78
CA ASN A 77 28.96 -20.41 -33.72
C ASN A 77 27.77 -19.80 -32.98
N VAL A 78 27.36 -18.61 -33.39
CA VAL A 78 26.16 -17.93 -32.89
C VAL A 78 25.17 -17.80 -34.04
N ILE A 79 23.99 -18.36 -33.86
CA ILE A 79 22.87 -18.23 -34.80
C ILE A 79 21.84 -17.32 -34.16
N GLY A 80 21.68 -16.13 -34.72
CA GLY A 80 20.68 -15.16 -34.31
C GLY A 80 19.28 -15.61 -34.70
N ASN A 81 18.46 -15.98 -33.72
CA ASN A 81 17.06 -16.32 -33.93
C ASN A 81 16.24 -15.05 -34.17
N THR A 82 16.31 -14.10 -33.23
CA THR A 82 15.80 -12.74 -33.41
C THR A 82 16.90 -11.69 -33.33
N LEU A 83 18.10 -12.06 -32.85
CA LEU A 83 19.27 -11.20 -32.87
C LEU A 83 19.80 -11.05 -34.29
N GLN A 84 19.86 -9.83 -34.81
CA GLN A 84 20.42 -9.54 -36.13
C GLN A 84 21.87 -9.08 -36.03
N LEU A 85 22.71 -9.49 -36.99
CA LEU A 85 24.14 -9.17 -37.06
C LEU A 85 24.87 -9.48 -35.74
N PRO A 86 24.83 -10.75 -35.27
CA PRO A 86 25.53 -11.14 -34.06
C PRO A 86 27.04 -10.86 -34.20
N ARG A 87 27.68 -10.54 -33.08
CA ARG A 87 29.11 -10.25 -32.95
C ARG A 87 29.66 -11.09 -31.82
N ILE A 88 30.84 -11.66 -32.03
CA ILE A 88 31.55 -12.46 -31.04
C ILE A 88 32.92 -11.84 -30.78
N GLY A 89 33.29 -11.71 -29.51
CA GLY A 89 34.65 -11.37 -29.10
C GLY A 89 35.11 -12.26 -27.95
N MET A 90 36.43 -12.45 -27.84
CA MET A 90 37.05 -13.32 -26.84
C MET A 90 38.22 -12.64 -26.15
N MET A 91 38.42 -12.91 -24.86
CA MET A 91 39.46 -12.33 -24.02
C MET A 91 40.00 -13.33 -22.97
N THR A 92 41.15 -13.00 -22.41
CA THR A 92 41.83 -13.80 -21.37
C THR A 92 41.47 -13.39 -19.94
N ASP A 93 40.97 -12.17 -19.74
CA ASP A 93 40.57 -11.62 -18.44
C ASP A 93 39.41 -10.63 -18.61
N CYS A 94 38.73 -10.30 -17.51
CA CYS A 94 37.67 -9.27 -17.51
C CYS A 94 38.19 -7.82 -17.42
N GLY A 95 39.50 -7.61 -17.42
CA GLY A 95 40.13 -6.29 -17.30
C GLY A 95 40.20 -5.49 -18.60
N GLY A 96 39.83 -6.11 -19.74
CA GLY A 96 39.77 -5.47 -21.05
C GLY A 96 41.13 -5.31 -21.75
N THR A 97 42.24 -5.65 -21.09
CA THR A 97 43.59 -5.61 -21.68
C THR A 97 43.96 -6.89 -22.43
N GLY A 98 43.17 -7.96 -22.28
CA GLY A 98 43.45 -9.30 -22.79
C GLY A 98 42.66 -9.72 -24.04
N LEU A 99 42.32 -8.81 -24.96
CA LEU A 99 41.55 -9.13 -26.18
C LEU A 99 42.30 -10.16 -27.04
N VAL A 100 41.66 -11.32 -27.27
CA VAL A 100 42.20 -12.45 -28.07
C VAL A 100 41.82 -12.31 -29.55
N GLY A 101 40.66 -11.71 -29.82
CA GLY A 101 40.12 -11.43 -31.16
C GLY A 101 38.62 -11.13 -31.12
N SER A 102 38.09 -10.58 -32.21
CA SER A 102 36.65 -10.43 -32.45
C SER A 102 36.33 -10.56 -33.93
N THR A 103 35.13 -11.03 -34.26
CA THR A 103 34.68 -11.15 -35.66
C THR A 103 33.25 -10.62 -35.81
N ILE A 104 32.95 -10.14 -37.02
CA ILE A 104 31.62 -9.73 -37.48
C ILE A 104 31.47 -10.34 -38.88
N VAL A 105 30.34 -10.99 -39.14
CA VAL A 105 30.00 -11.50 -40.48
C VAL A 105 28.64 -10.96 -40.87
N ASP A 106 28.46 -10.61 -42.14
CA ASP A 106 27.18 -10.16 -42.69
C ASP A 106 26.13 -11.29 -42.61
N GLY A 107 25.01 -11.03 -41.93
CA GLY A 107 23.87 -11.97 -41.82
C GLY A 107 23.40 -12.26 -40.40
N ASN A 108 22.67 -13.37 -40.23
CA ASN A 108 22.13 -13.81 -38.94
C ASN A 108 23.01 -14.85 -38.22
N THR A 109 24.14 -15.26 -38.81
CA THR A 109 25.04 -16.26 -38.21
C THR A 109 26.46 -15.70 -38.15
N THR A 110 27.17 -15.95 -37.06
CA THR A 110 28.57 -15.55 -36.91
C THR A 110 29.37 -16.69 -36.31
N ILE A 111 30.47 -17.04 -36.99
CA ILE A 111 31.41 -18.07 -36.56
C ILE A 111 32.72 -17.40 -36.19
N PHE A 112 33.19 -17.64 -34.97
CA PHE A 112 34.47 -17.19 -34.46
C PHE A 112 35.34 -18.41 -34.15
N THR A 113 36.50 -18.51 -34.79
CA THR A 113 37.47 -19.58 -34.54
C THR A 113 38.77 -18.98 -34.02
N LYS A 114 39.32 -19.57 -32.97
CA LYS A 114 40.60 -19.17 -32.39
C LYS A 114 41.44 -20.38 -32.03
N GLY A 115 42.64 -20.47 -32.63
CA GLY A 115 43.68 -21.40 -32.23
C GLY A 115 44.74 -20.81 -31.31
N GLY A 116 45.65 -21.67 -30.86
CA GLY A 116 46.72 -21.31 -29.93
C GLY A 116 46.22 -21.06 -28.49
N LEU A 117 45.11 -21.69 -28.11
CA LEU A 117 44.63 -21.65 -26.73
C LEU A 117 45.57 -22.47 -25.83
N THR A 118 45.79 -21.99 -24.62
CA THR A 118 46.54 -22.71 -23.59
C THR A 118 45.58 -23.62 -22.83
N PRO A 119 45.72 -24.96 -22.91
CA PRO A 119 44.88 -25.84 -22.10
C PRO A 119 45.03 -25.55 -20.60
N GLY A 120 43.92 -25.64 -19.86
CA GLY A 120 43.80 -25.29 -18.45
C GLY A 120 43.56 -23.80 -18.16
N GLN A 121 43.75 -22.90 -19.14
CA GLN A 121 43.46 -21.47 -18.99
C GLN A 121 41.96 -21.19 -19.13
N VAL A 122 41.44 -20.28 -18.29
CA VAL A 122 40.07 -19.76 -18.41
C VAL A 122 40.07 -18.63 -19.43
N TYR A 123 39.12 -18.69 -20.36
CA TYR A 123 38.85 -17.64 -21.32
C TYR A 123 37.41 -17.16 -21.19
N TYR A 124 37.21 -15.90 -21.53
CA TYR A 124 35.92 -15.23 -21.54
C TYR A 124 35.57 -14.85 -22.96
N PHE A 125 34.30 -14.91 -23.32
CA PHE A 125 33.83 -14.39 -24.60
C PHE A 125 32.45 -13.77 -24.42
N TRP A 126 32.12 -12.85 -25.31
CA TRP A 126 30.86 -12.13 -25.28
C TRP A 126 30.16 -12.23 -26.64
N VAL A 127 28.83 -12.17 -26.57
CA VAL A 127 27.95 -12.13 -27.73
C VAL A 127 27.11 -10.86 -27.67
N SER A 128 27.05 -10.13 -28.78
CA SER A 128 26.19 -8.96 -28.94
C SER A 128 25.65 -8.79 -30.34
N GLY A 129 24.79 -7.79 -30.55
CA GLY A 129 24.33 -7.37 -31.87
C GLY A 129 25.01 -6.08 -32.31
N THR A 130 25.36 -6.00 -33.59
CA THR A 130 25.88 -4.76 -34.20
C THR A 130 24.80 -3.67 -34.17
N ASN A 131 25.20 -2.38 -34.09
CA ASN A 131 24.28 -1.23 -34.05
C ASN A 131 23.24 -1.29 -32.91
N ASN A 132 23.62 -1.82 -31.74
CA ASN A 132 22.73 -2.01 -30.59
C ASN A 132 21.53 -2.94 -30.85
N ASN A 133 21.62 -3.83 -31.85
CA ASN A 133 20.61 -4.85 -32.07
C ASN A 133 20.49 -5.77 -30.84
N THR A 134 19.24 -6.06 -30.48
CA THR A 134 18.93 -6.99 -29.39
C THR A 134 18.03 -8.10 -29.88
N GLY A 135 18.17 -9.27 -29.28
CA GLY A 135 17.36 -10.43 -29.62
C GLY A 135 17.88 -11.70 -28.98
N THR A 136 17.26 -12.79 -29.38
CA THR A 136 17.58 -14.14 -28.93
C THR A 136 18.52 -14.82 -29.92
N PHE A 137 19.35 -15.73 -29.41
CA PHE A 137 20.32 -16.47 -30.20
C PHE A 137 20.59 -17.88 -29.64
N GLU A 138 21.02 -18.75 -30.54
CA GLU A 138 21.63 -20.04 -30.28
C GLU A 138 23.15 -19.88 -30.21
N LEU A 139 23.79 -20.60 -29.30
CA LEU A 139 25.23 -20.63 -29.09
C LEU A 139 25.74 -22.07 -29.12
N CYS A 140 26.60 -22.36 -30.08
CA CYS A 140 27.39 -23.56 -30.15
C CYS A 140 28.88 -23.23 -29.95
N ALA A 141 29.55 -23.85 -28.99
CA ALA A 141 30.96 -23.67 -28.72
C ALA A 141 31.65 -25.04 -28.61
N LYS A 142 32.76 -25.18 -29.34
CA LYS A 142 33.50 -26.44 -29.43
C LYS A 142 34.99 -26.17 -29.35
N ASN A 143 35.62 -26.69 -28.31
CA ASN A 143 37.04 -26.62 -28.05
C ASN A 143 37.65 -27.99 -28.36
N TYR A 144 38.42 -28.03 -29.45
CA TYR A 144 38.92 -29.25 -30.06
C TYR A 144 40.43 -29.13 -30.31
N THR A 145 41.07 -30.29 -30.50
CA THR A 145 42.44 -30.34 -31.00
C THR A 145 42.33 -30.59 -32.51
N PRO A 146 42.68 -29.62 -33.37
CA PRO A 146 42.59 -29.79 -34.81
C PRO A 146 43.50 -30.95 -35.22
N PRO A 147 43.11 -31.77 -36.22
CA PRO A 147 44.10 -32.58 -36.91
C PRO A 147 45.12 -31.67 -37.60
N ALA A 148 46.22 -32.24 -38.10
CA ALA A 148 47.08 -31.50 -39.01
C ALA A 148 46.23 -30.95 -40.18
N GLN A 149 46.60 -29.78 -40.70
CA GLN A 149 45.90 -29.20 -41.85
C GLN A 149 45.77 -30.25 -42.96
N PRO A 150 44.56 -30.44 -43.53
CA PRO A 150 44.38 -31.42 -44.60
C PRO A 150 45.28 -31.06 -45.78
N GLY A 151 46.04 -32.04 -46.25
CA GLY A 151 46.79 -31.89 -47.50
C GLY A 151 45.87 -31.82 -48.70
N GLN A 152 46.32 -31.16 -49.76
CA GLN A 152 45.62 -31.11 -51.04
C GLN A 152 45.95 -32.31 -51.96
N ASP A 153 46.99 -33.08 -51.60
CA ASP A 153 47.39 -34.31 -52.31
C ASP A 153 47.35 -35.51 -51.34
N PHE A 154 47.08 -36.73 -51.83
CA PHE A 154 47.08 -37.93 -50.98
C PHE A 154 48.41 -38.13 -50.20
N SER A 155 49.53 -37.78 -50.83
CA SER A 155 50.86 -37.88 -50.19
C SER A 155 50.99 -36.99 -48.95
N SER A 156 50.22 -35.89 -48.89
CA SER A 156 50.14 -34.95 -47.78
C SER A 156 48.87 -35.12 -46.93
N ALA A 157 48.10 -36.20 -47.13
CA ALA A 157 46.88 -36.49 -46.41
C ALA A 157 47.06 -36.41 -44.90
N SER A 158 46.17 -35.67 -44.23
CA SER A 158 46.20 -35.51 -42.78
C SER A 158 45.78 -36.79 -42.08
N LEU A 159 46.55 -37.18 -41.07
CA LEU A 159 46.27 -38.39 -40.29
C LEU A 159 45.20 -38.10 -39.23
N LEU A 160 44.10 -38.85 -39.27
CA LEU A 160 43.07 -38.83 -38.24
C LEU A 160 43.30 -39.98 -37.25
N CYS A 161 43.29 -39.64 -35.97
CA CYS A 161 43.66 -40.58 -34.90
C CYS A 161 42.57 -40.73 -33.84
N SER A 162 41.44 -40.08 -34.05
CA SER A 162 40.22 -40.25 -33.28
C SER A 162 39.02 -39.90 -34.15
N THR A 163 37.83 -40.30 -33.72
CA THR A 163 36.55 -39.93 -34.33
C THR A 163 36.02 -38.59 -33.80
N ALA A 164 36.86 -37.78 -33.15
CA ALA A 164 36.47 -36.45 -32.71
C ALA A 164 36.13 -35.60 -33.93
N SER A 165 34.95 -34.97 -33.90
CA SER A 165 34.55 -34.06 -34.96
C SER A 165 35.40 -32.78 -34.92
N PHE A 166 35.69 -32.18 -36.06
CA PHE A 166 36.43 -30.92 -36.16
C PHE A 166 35.94 -30.07 -37.36
N PRO A 167 35.99 -28.74 -37.25
CA PRO A 167 35.76 -27.84 -38.37
C PRO A 167 37.06 -27.60 -39.17
N VAL A 168 36.90 -27.42 -40.48
CA VAL A 168 37.87 -26.90 -41.43
C VAL A 168 37.27 -25.60 -41.95
N ILE A 169 37.97 -24.49 -41.76
CA ILE A 169 37.40 -23.18 -42.06
C ILE A 169 37.32 -22.95 -43.57
N ASN A 170 38.46 -23.15 -44.25
CA ASN A 170 38.60 -23.04 -45.69
C ASN A 170 39.44 -24.20 -46.24
N ILE A 171 39.18 -24.59 -47.49
CA ILE A 171 40.03 -25.50 -48.28
C ILE A 171 40.58 -24.70 -49.47
N THR A 172 41.85 -24.89 -49.84
CA THR A 172 42.45 -24.14 -50.93
C THR A 172 43.27 -25.02 -51.86
N GLY A 173 42.88 -25.04 -53.14
CA GLY A 173 43.64 -25.63 -54.25
C GLY A 173 43.51 -27.15 -54.36
N ALA A 174 43.81 -27.67 -55.56
CA ALA A 174 43.72 -29.08 -55.91
C ALA A 174 45.04 -29.85 -55.73
N GLY A 175 46.03 -29.23 -55.07
CA GLY A 175 47.35 -29.83 -54.87
C GLY A 175 48.22 -29.81 -56.13
N ALA A 176 49.31 -30.58 -56.08
CA ALA A 176 50.22 -30.76 -57.21
C ALA A 176 49.67 -31.76 -58.25
N ASN A 177 48.86 -32.73 -57.80
CA ASN A 177 48.19 -33.72 -58.63
C ASN A 177 46.67 -33.59 -58.46
N ASN A 178 46.01 -32.97 -59.43
CA ASN A 178 44.56 -32.73 -59.40
C ASN A 178 43.72 -33.83 -60.10
N ARG A 179 44.25 -35.06 -60.16
CA ARG A 179 43.56 -36.22 -60.76
C ARG A 179 43.51 -37.43 -59.82
N GLU A 180 43.56 -37.21 -58.51
CA GLU A 180 43.59 -38.30 -57.53
C GLU A 180 42.21 -38.93 -57.32
N ALA A 181 41.13 -38.20 -57.62
CA ALA A 181 39.76 -38.69 -57.67
C ALA A 181 39.41 -39.46 -58.97
N ALA A 182 40.38 -39.70 -59.87
CA ALA A 182 40.14 -40.39 -61.12
C ALA A 182 39.64 -41.83 -60.91
N GLY A 183 38.55 -42.18 -61.58
CA GLY A 183 37.90 -43.49 -61.44
C GLY A 183 36.94 -43.59 -60.23
N THR A 184 36.67 -42.48 -59.54
CA THR A 184 35.61 -42.38 -58.53
C THR A 184 34.32 -41.78 -59.11
N CYS A 185 33.27 -41.66 -58.31
CA CYS A 185 32.04 -40.96 -58.69
C CYS A 185 32.23 -39.44 -58.91
N MET A 186 33.33 -38.87 -58.38
CA MET A 186 33.72 -37.46 -58.54
C MET A 186 34.60 -37.22 -59.77
N ALA A 187 34.86 -38.24 -60.59
CA ALA A 187 35.81 -38.13 -61.69
C ALA A 187 35.35 -37.07 -62.71
N SER A 188 36.06 -35.94 -62.76
CA SER A 188 35.78 -34.82 -63.66
C SER A 188 36.87 -34.66 -64.73
N PRO A 189 36.52 -34.27 -65.98
CA PRO A 189 37.51 -33.93 -67.02
C PRO A 189 38.42 -32.77 -66.63
N THR A 190 37.96 -31.87 -65.75
CA THR A 190 38.73 -30.70 -65.27
C THR A 190 39.64 -31.01 -64.09
N GLY A 191 39.54 -32.23 -63.52
CA GLY A 191 40.22 -32.59 -62.29
C GLY A 191 39.58 -31.97 -61.04
N GLU A 192 40.22 -32.23 -59.91
CA GLU A 192 39.91 -31.69 -58.58
C GLU A 192 40.09 -30.17 -58.52
N SER A 193 39.40 -29.49 -57.58
CA SER A 193 39.44 -28.02 -57.45
C SER A 193 39.99 -27.53 -56.11
N ASN A 194 39.39 -27.97 -55.00
CA ASN A 194 39.78 -27.58 -53.64
C ASN A 194 39.65 -28.81 -52.74
N THR A 195 40.75 -29.55 -52.60
CA THR A 195 40.75 -30.87 -51.99
C THR A 195 41.23 -30.85 -50.55
N ALA A 196 40.61 -31.72 -49.75
CA ALA A 196 41.05 -32.05 -48.41
C ALA A 196 41.21 -33.57 -48.31
N TRP A 197 42.44 -34.02 -48.10
CA TRP A 197 42.76 -35.42 -47.91
C TRP A 197 42.94 -35.78 -46.43
N TYR A 198 42.28 -36.86 -46.03
CA TYR A 198 42.44 -37.50 -44.73
C TYR A 198 42.75 -38.98 -44.87
N LYS A 199 43.48 -39.53 -43.90
CA LYS A 199 43.71 -40.97 -43.77
C LYS A 199 43.69 -41.41 -42.31
N TRP A 200 43.30 -42.65 -42.04
CA TRP A 200 43.37 -43.24 -40.71
C TRP A 200 43.52 -44.75 -40.78
N THR A 201 44.01 -45.35 -39.70
CA THR A 201 44.01 -46.80 -39.52
C THR A 201 42.88 -47.18 -38.56
N ALA A 202 42.06 -48.17 -38.91
CA ALA A 202 41.01 -48.68 -38.04
C ALA A 202 41.61 -49.42 -36.83
N ALA A 203 41.28 -48.99 -35.61
CA ALA A 203 41.74 -49.62 -34.37
C ALA A 203 40.96 -50.89 -34.00
N ASN A 204 39.74 -51.03 -34.51
CA ASN A 204 38.84 -52.14 -34.27
C ASN A 204 38.00 -52.47 -35.53
N ASN A 205 37.34 -53.64 -35.51
CA ASN A 205 36.23 -53.89 -36.43
C ASN A 205 35.03 -53.09 -35.94
N GLY A 206 34.57 -52.11 -36.72
CA GLY A 206 33.54 -51.19 -36.27
C GLY A 206 32.88 -50.43 -37.41
N THR A 207 31.65 -50.00 -37.18
CA THR A 207 30.85 -49.27 -38.17
C THR A 207 31.27 -47.81 -38.21
N LEU A 208 31.70 -47.36 -39.38
CA LEU A 208 32.04 -45.98 -39.72
C LEU A 208 30.82 -45.28 -40.32
N VAL A 209 30.56 -44.10 -39.78
CA VAL A 209 29.58 -43.15 -40.25
C VAL A 209 30.18 -41.75 -40.11
N PHE A 210 29.85 -40.83 -41.01
CA PHE A 210 30.28 -39.44 -40.89
C PHE A 210 29.35 -38.51 -41.66
N THR A 211 29.29 -37.27 -41.23
CA THR A 211 28.57 -36.17 -41.88
C THR A 211 29.56 -35.05 -42.16
N ILE A 212 29.54 -34.57 -43.39
CA ILE A 212 30.25 -33.38 -43.84
C ILE A 212 29.20 -32.27 -43.93
N THR A 213 29.42 -31.20 -43.15
CA THR A 213 28.57 -30.00 -43.16
C THR A 213 29.39 -28.81 -43.66
N PRO A 214 29.15 -28.31 -44.89
CA PRO A 214 29.77 -27.10 -45.41
C PRO A 214 29.68 -25.90 -44.44
N THR A 215 30.72 -25.05 -44.38
CA THR A 215 30.72 -23.86 -43.50
C THR A 215 29.80 -22.74 -44.01
N ASN A 216 29.53 -22.71 -45.32
CA ASN A 216 28.52 -21.90 -45.99
C ASN A 216 27.64 -22.80 -46.85
N PHE A 217 26.50 -22.32 -47.34
CA PHE A 217 25.70 -23.07 -48.32
C PHE A 217 26.54 -23.35 -49.56
N ASP A 218 27.04 -24.59 -49.67
CA ASP A 218 27.90 -25.06 -50.76
C ASP A 218 27.64 -26.54 -51.02
N ASP A 219 28.02 -26.99 -52.21
CA ASP A 219 27.99 -28.41 -52.58
C ASP A 219 29.36 -29.04 -52.33
N ILE A 220 29.38 -30.19 -51.65
CA ILE A 220 30.63 -30.86 -51.31
C ILE A 220 30.53 -32.31 -51.76
N ASP A 221 31.53 -32.72 -52.53
CA ASP A 221 31.66 -34.07 -53.05
C ASP A 221 32.78 -34.81 -52.31
N TRP A 222 32.65 -36.13 -52.19
CA TRP A 222 33.66 -36.92 -51.51
C TRP A 222 33.74 -38.38 -52.00
N ALA A 223 34.92 -38.98 -51.80
CA ALA A 223 35.13 -40.41 -52.01
C ALA A 223 35.92 -41.02 -50.84
N LEU A 224 35.50 -42.23 -50.43
CA LEU A 224 36.12 -43.00 -49.36
C LEU A 224 36.75 -44.27 -49.94
N TYR A 225 37.99 -44.54 -49.55
CA TYR A 225 38.80 -45.66 -50.01
C TYR A 225 39.12 -46.64 -48.87
N ASP A 226 39.18 -47.94 -49.18
CA ASP A 226 39.86 -48.96 -48.36
C ASP A 226 41.18 -49.33 -49.04
N LEU A 227 42.30 -48.97 -48.39
CA LEU A 227 43.66 -49.18 -48.90
C LEU A 227 44.28 -50.48 -48.38
N GLY A 228 43.52 -51.29 -47.64
CA GLY A 228 43.98 -52.55 -47.06
C GLY A 228 44.92 -52.36 -45.85
N PRO A 229 45.44 -53.47 -45.30
CA PRO A 229 46.30 -53.47 -44.10
C PRO A 229 47.72 -52.94 -44.35
N GLU A 230 48.20 -53.00 -45.59
CA GLU A 230 49.53 -52.48 -45.96
C GLU A 230 49.54 -50.96 -46.13
N GLY A 231 48.36 -50.34 -46.27
CA GLY A 231 48.21 -48.89 -46.37
C GLY A 231 48.99 -48.28 -47.52
N ASN A 232 48.67 -48.73 -48.76
CA ASN A 232 49.39 -48.37 -49.99
C ASN A 232 49.90 -46.92 -49.99
N THR A 233 51.21 -46.74 -50.11
CA THR A 233 51.86 -45.41 -50.10
C THR A 233 51.73 -44.66 -51.43
N GLN A 234 51.12 -45.29 -52.43
CA GLN A 234 50.81 -44.71 -53.74
C GLN A 234 49.41 -44.09 -53.73
N VAL A 235 49.16 -43.13 -54.63
CA VAL A 235 47.85 -42.49 -54.83
C VAL A 235 46.75 -43.57 -54.98
N PRO A 236 45.64 -43.50 -54.22
CA PRO A 236 44.53 -44.43 -54.33
C PRO A 236 44.00 -44.53 -55.76
N SER A 237 43.63 -45.73 -56.20
CA SER A 237 42.99 -45.92 -57.49
C SER A 237 41.47 -46.02 -57.34
N GLY A 238 40.72 -45.80 -58.42
CA GLY A 238 39.26 -46.03 -58.44
C GLY A 238 38.83 -47.43 -57.98
N GLN A 239 39.70 -48.44 -58.07
CA GLN A 239 39.42 -49.80 -57.57
C GLN A 239 39.36 -49.89 -56.04
N ASN A 240 39.94 -48.92 -55.34
CA ASN A 240 39.98 -48.87 -53.87
C ASN A 240 38.76 -48.16 -53.28
N VAL A 241 37.93 -47.51 -54.09
CA VAL A 241 36.75 -46.76 -53.63
C VAL A 241 35.71 -47.72 -53.08
N ILE A 242 35.24 -47.45 -51.86
CA ILE A 242 34.19 -48.23 -51.21
C ILE A 242 32.88 -47.45 -51.09
N ARG A 243 32.93 -46.12 -51.02
CA ARG A 243 31.76 -45.22 -50.99
C ARG A 243 32.11 -43.90 -51.68
N CYS A 244 31.14 -43.28 -52.30
CA CYS A 244 31.35 -42.03 -53.01
C CYS A 244 30.03 -41.29 -53.19
N ALA A 245 30.01 -39.97 -53.00
CA ALA A 245 28.85 -39.14 -53.30
C ALA A 245 29.30 -37.88 -54.05
N ALA A 246 28.73 -37.69 -55.24
CA ALA A 246 28.98 -36.55 -56.12
C ALA A 246 27.66 -36.08 -56.73
N GLY A 247 26.87 -35.28 -56.01
CA GLY A 247 25.51 -34.89 -56.43
C GLY A 247 25.40 -33.38 -56.70
N HIS A 248 24.17 -32.86 -56.80
CA HIS A 248 23.92 -31.44 -57.07
C HIS A 248 23.60 -30.60 -55.81
N GLY A 249 23.55 -31.25 -54.64
CA GLY A 249 23.47 -30.63 -53.32
C GLY A 249 22.47 -29.49 -53.18
N ILE A 250 22.95 -28.26 -53.36
CA ILE A 250 22.24 -27.01 -53.10
C ILE A 250 21.67 -26.32 -54.35
N ASP A 251 21.91 -26.84 -55.56
CA ASP A 251 21.38 -26.30 -56.82
C ASP A 251 20.78 -27.40 -57.72
N ASN A 252 19.46 -27.47 -57.77
CA ASN A 252 18.73 -28.43 -58.61
C ASN A 252 18.33 -27.85 -59.98
N SER A 253 18.92 -26.73 -60.43
CA SER A 253 18.65 -26.16 -61.75
C SER A 253 18.91 -27.14 -62.88
N SER A 254 19.93 -28.00 -62.72
CA SER A 254 20.27 -29.07 -63.66
C SER A 254 19.48 -30.36 -63.44
N CYS A 255 18.98 -30.60 -62.21
CA CYS A 255 18.24 -31.81 -61.82
C CYS A 255 16.98 -31.51 -60.98
N PRO A 256 15.91 -30.95 -61.56
CA PRO A 256 14.78 -30.37 -60.81
C PRO A 256 13.97 -31.36 -59.95
N ASN A 257 14.14 -32.67 -60.19
CA ASN A 257 13.43 -33.73 -59.48
C ASN A 257 14.20 -34.28 -58.27
N GLU A 258 15.42 -33.80 -58.03
CA GLU A 258 16.24 -34.20 -56.89
C GLU A 258 15.98 -33.30 -55.68
N LEU A 259 16.10 -33.90 -54.49
CA LEU A 259 15.96 -33.16 -53.24
C LEU A 259 17.26 -32.42 -52.97
N LEU A 260 17.15 -31.14 -52.62
CA LEU A 260 18.30 -30.37 -52.16
C LEU A 260 18.75 -30.88 -50.79
N TYR A 261 20.05 -30.99 -50.62
CA TYR A 261 20.69 -31.33 -49.35
C TYR A 261 21.85 -30.37 -49.10
N THR A 262 22.07 -30.06 -47.83
CA THR A 262 23.17 -29.19 -47.38
C THR A 262 24.22 -29.96 -46.58
N LYS A 263 24.04 -31.27 -46.41
CA LYS A 263 24.95 -32.16 -45.70
C LYS A 263 25.11 -33.43 -46.51
N THR A 264 26.34 -33.93 -46.57
CA THR A 264 26.68 -35.15 -47.31
C THR A 264 27.41 -36.13 -46.39
N GLY A 265 27.49 -37.41 -46.73
CA GLY A 265 28.32 -38.37 -46.00
C GLY A 265 27.75 -39.78 -45.91
N LEU A 266 28.11 -40.48 -44.84
CA LEU A 266 27.61 -41.81 -44.52
C LEU A 266 26.43 -41.72 -43.55
N ASP A 267 25.38 -42.51 -43.79
CA ASP A 267 24.21 -42.59 -42.91
C ASP A 267 23.81 -44.05 -42.61
N PHE A 268 23.23 -44.30 -41.44
CA PHE A 268 22.73 -45.62 -41.05
C PHE A 268 21.49 -46.05 -41.85
N ASN A 269 20.68 -45.09 -42.29
CA ASN A 269 19.42 -45.33 -42.98
C ASN A 269 19.57 -45.28 -44.51
N ALA A 270 20.71 -44.80 -45.01
CA ALA A 270 21.00 -44.80 -46.43
C ALA A 270 21.17 -46.23 -46.96
N GLN A 271 20.67 -46.47 -48.17
CA GLN A 271 20.76 -47.77 -48.85
C GLN A 271 21.75 -47.74 -50.01
N ASP A 272 21.92 -46.58 -50.63
CA ASP A 272 22.78 -46.39 -51.79
C ASP A 272 24.24 -46.52 -51.39
N LEU A 273 25.06 -47.16 -52.23
CA LEU A 273 26.51 -47.32 -51.98
C LEU A 273 27.32 -46.21 -52.64
N THR A 274 26.76 -45.59 -53.67
CA THR A 274 27.36 -44.50 -54.42
C THR A 274 26.28 -43.58 -54.95
N GLU A 275 26.56 -42.27 -54.97
CA GLU A 275 25.82 -41.27 -55.75
C GLU A 275 26.78 -40.67 -56.77
N THR A 276 26.41 -40.67 -58.05
CA THR A 276 27.29 -40.27 -59.17
C THR A 276 26.91 -38.90 -59.71
N GLY A 277 27.89 -38.16 -60.21
CA GLY A 277 27.66 -36.85 -60.85
C GLY A 277 26.56 -36.87 -61.91
N GLY A 278 25.70 -35.84 -61.91
CA GLY A 278 24.55 -35.69 -62.80
C GLY A 278 23.25 -36.24 -62.21
N CYS A 279 22.13 -36.17 -62.95
CA CYS A 279 20.81 -36.49 -62.39
C CYS A 279 20.54 -38.01 -62.28
N GLY A 280 20.15 -38.47 -61.10
CA GLY A 280 19.75 -39.85 -60.79
C GLY A 280 18.49 -39.94 -59.93
N GLN A 281 18.03 -41.17 -59.63
CA GLN A 281 16.97 -41.39 -58.65
C GLN A 281 17.57 -41.51 -57.25
N ARG A 282 16.99 -40.81 -56.27
CA ARG A 282 17.35 -40.86 -54.83
C ARG A 282 18.68 -40.23 -54.44
N GLN A 283 19.27 -39.36 -55.27
CA GLN A 283 20.40 -38.54 -54.84
C GLN A 283 19.97 -37.60 -53.72
N ASN A 284 20.48 -37.84 -52.52
CA ASN A 284 20.17 -37.09 -51.30
C ASN A 284 21.42 -36.72 -50.49
N GLY A 285 22.62 -36.95 -51.05
CA GLY A 285 23.90 -36.62 -50.47
C GLY A 285 24.41 -37.66 -49.49
N VAL A 286 23.68 -38.74 -49.21
CA VAL A 286 24.10 -39.73 -48.21
C VAL A 286 24.10 -41.15 -48.73
N VAL A 287 25.20 -41.85 -48.46
CA VAL A 287 25.37 -43.25 -48.81
C VAL A 287 25.50 -44.12 -47.56
N LYS A 288 25.27 -45.41 -47.71
CA LYS A 288 25.24 -46.37 -46.62
C LYS A 288 26.57 -46.39 -45.86
N PHE A 289 26.51 -46.46 -44.54
CA PHE A 289 27.66 -46.70 -43.64
C PHE A 289 28.60 -47.83 -44.10
N VAL A 290 29.81 -47.85 -43.53
CA VAL A 290 30.87 -48.83 -43.82
C VAL A 290 31.24 -49.60 -42.56
N ASP A 291 31.32 -50.92 -42.63
CA ASP A 291 31.95 -51.72 -41.58
C ASP A 291 33.46 -51.79 -41.83
N MET A 292 34.23 -51.06 -41.03
CA MET A 292 35.69 -51.05 -41.11
C MET A 292 36.28 -52.35 -40.58
N LYS A 293 37.44 -52.71 -41.14
CA LYS A 293 38.25 -53.85 -40.71
C LYS A 293 39.44 -53.34 -39.91
N GLN A 294 39.66 -53.91 -38.73
CA GLN A 294 40.79 -53.60 -37.87
C GLN A 294 42.11 -53.71 -38.64
N GLY A 295 42.99 -52.73 -38.48
CA GLY A 295 44.30 -52.67 -39.12
C GLY A 295 44.30 -52.16 -40.56
N HIS A 296 43.14 -52.07 -41.22
CA HIS A 296 43.06 -51.45 -42.55
C HIS A 296 43.26 -49.94 -42.47
N VAL A 297 43.89 -49.38 -43.52
CA VAL A 297 44.00 -47.95 -43.73
C VAL A 297 42.88 -47.48 -44.65
N TYR A 298 42.15 -46.47 -44.21
CA TYR A 298 41.10 -45.80 -44.98
C TYR A 298 41.57 -44.39 -45.35
N ALA A 299 41.13 -43.90 -46.50
CA ALA A 299 41.40 -42.54 -46.94
C ALA A 299 40.11 -41.87 -47.42
N LEU A 300 39.93 -40.60 -47.09
CA LEU A 300 38.80 -39.78 -47.47
C LEU A 300 39.33 -38.57 -48.22
N ILE A 301 38.87 -38.41 -49.45
CA ILE A 301 39.00 -37.15 -50.20
C ILE A 301 37.67 -36.43 -50.13
N ILE A 302 37.74 -35.13 -49.85
CA ILE A 302 36.62 -34.20 -49.91
C ILE A 302 37.02 -33.11 -50.89
N ASP A 303 36.23 -32.86 -51.92
CA ASP A 303 36.48 -31.80 -52.90
C ASP A 303 35.31 -30.79 -52.91
N ASN A 304 35.66 -29.52 -53.00
CA ASN A 304 34.70 -28.44 -53.25
C ASN A 304 34.88 -27.96 -54.71
N PHE A 305 34.05 -28.51 -55.60
CA PHE A 305 34.02 -28.19 -57.04
C PHE A 305 33.36 -26.84 -57.34
N THR A 306 32.54 -26.33 -56.43
CA THR A 306 31.76 -25.10 -56.63
C THR A 306 32.53 -23.86 -56.17
N LYS A 307 32.16 -22.71 -56.72
CA LYS A 307 32.90 -21.43 -56.69
C LYS A 307 33.17 -20.93 -55.26
N GLY A 308 34.28 -21.36 -54.66
CA GLY A 308 34.73 -20.86 -53.36
C GLY A 308 35.93 -21.61 -52.79
N ASN A 309 36.32 -21.20 -51.59
CA ASN A 309 37.27 -21.90 -50.72
C ASN A 309 36.58 -22.30 -49.40
N ASN A 310 35.26 -22.49 -49.43
CA ASN A 310 34.47 -22.81 -48.25
C ASN A 310 34.93 -24.16 -47.68
N GLY A 311 35.16 -24.20 -46.37
CA GLY A 311 35.46 -25.43 -45.65
C GLY A 311 34.21 -26.18 -45.22
N PHE A 312 34.38 -27.08 -44.25
CA PHE A 312 33.34 -27.95 -43.73
C PHE A 312 33.62 -28.37 -42.29
N THR A 313 32.60 -28.82 -41.58
CA THR A 313 32.76 -29.64 -40.38
C THR A 313 32.66 -31.11 -40.76
N LEU A 314 33.67 -31.89 -40.40
CA LEU A 314 33.63 -33.34 -40.46
C LEU A 314 33.23 -33.89 -39.08
N ALA A 315 32.13 -34.60 -39.01
CA ALA A 315 31.64 -35.25 -37.80
C ALA A 315 31.49 -36.74 -38.03
N PHE A 316 32.06 -37.58 -37.18
CA PHE A 316 31.94 -39.06 -37.29
C PHE A 316 30.62 -39.57 -36.69
N THR A 317 29.53 -38.97 -37.16
CA THR A 317 28.14 -39.27 -36.81
C THR A 317 27.29 -39.25 -38.07
N ASP A 318 26.14 -39.92 -38.06
CA ASP A 318 25.12 -39.76 -39.11
C ASP A 318 24.48 -38.36 -39.07
N GLN A 319 23.55 -38.08 -39.99
CA GLN A 319 22.92 -36.76 -40.08
C GLN A 319 22.07 -36.41 -38.84
N LEU A 320 21.67 -37.42 -38.06
CA LEU A 320 20.92 -37.30 -36.82
C LEU A 320 21.84 -37.23 -35.58
N GLY A 321 23.17 -37.25 -35.77
CA GLY A 321 24.15 -37.16 -34.70
C GLY A 321 24.48 -38.50 -34.03
N LYS A 322 24.04 -39.63 -34.57
CA LYS A 322 24.35 -40.97 -34.05
C LYS A 322 25.75 -41.41 -34.48
N ALA A 323 26.61 -41.71 -33.51
CA ALA A 323 27.95 -42.24 -33.75
C ALA A 323 27.94 -43.73 -34.13
N GLY A 324 28.96 -44.14 -34.88
CA GLY A 324 29.28 -45.54 -35.15
C GLY A 324 30.12 -46.19 -34.05
N THR A 325 30.55 -47.44 -34.28
CA THR A 325 31.43 -48.20 -33.38
C THR A 325 32.89 -48.21 -33.82
N ALA A 326 33.19 -47.55 -34.95
CA ALA A 326 34.53 -47.32 -35.47
C ALA A 326 35.43 -46.55 -34.47
N GLU A 327 36.63 -47.07 -34.21
CA GLU A 327 37.72 -46.38 -33.53
C GLU A 327 38.93 -46.25 -34.46
N PHE A 328 39.70 -45.17 -34.33
CA PHE A 328 40.92 -44.94 -35.09
C PHE A 328 42.15 -45.20 -34.21
N VAL A 329 43.23 -45.69 -34.82
CA VAL A 329 44.50 -45.88 -34.12
C VAL A 329 45.06 -44.51 -33.75
N GLY A 330 45.24 -44.29 -32.45
CA GLY A 330 45.77 -43.05 -31.92
C GLY A 330 46.12 -43.16 -30.44
N PRO A 331 46.74 -42.11 -29.88
CA PRO A 331 47.00 -42.03 -28.45
C PRO A 331 45.69 -42.06 -27.65
N LYS A 332 45.70 -42.69 -26.49
CA LYS A 332 44.64 -42.59 -25.47
C LYS A 332 45.27 -42.03 -24.20
N ALA A 333 44.63 -41.03 -23.57
CA ALA A 333 45.22 -40.26 -22.47
C ALA A 333 44.33 -40.17 -21.21
N PRO A 334 43.78 -41.28 -20.68
CA PRO A 334 42.94 -41.26 -19.48
C PRO A 334 43.67 -40.62 -18.28
N ILE A 335 42.94 -39.81 -17.51
CA ILE A 335 43.44 -39.14 -16.30
C ILE A 335 42.80 -39.81 -15.08
N THR A 336 43.62 -40.01 -14.04
CA THR A 336 43.19 -40.43 -12.71
C THR A 336 43.73 -39.45 -11.68
N MET A 337 42.98 -39.22 -10.60
CA MET A 337 43.34 -38.26 -9.55
C MET A 337 43.10 -38.87 -8.17
N VAL A 338 44.06 -38.68 -7.27
CA VAL A 338 43.92 -38.93 -5.83
C VAL A 338 44.00 -37.61 -5.08
N ARG A 339 43.07 -37.39 -4.15
CA ARG A 339 43.04 -36.21 -3.26
C ARG A 339 43.70 -36.56 -1.94
N ASP A 340 44.67 -35.76 -1.52
CA ASP A 340 45.28 -35.85 -0.18
C ASP A 340 44.94 -34.61 0.65
N LYS A 341 44.60 -34.84 1.92
CA LYS A 341 44.12 -33.82 2.87
C LYS A 341 43.09 -32.84 2.27
N PRO A 342 42.00 -33.32 1.65
CA PRO A 342 40.99 -32.44 1.06
C PRO A 342 40.42 -31.49 2.11
N CYS A 343 39.98 -30.31 1.67
CA CYS A 343 39.42 -29.25 2.52
C CYS A 343 40.40 -28.58 3.49
N THR A 344 41.71 -28.80 3.35
CA THR A 344 42.74 -28.12 4.15
C THR A 344 43.56 -27.15 3.31
N ILE A 345 44.31 -26.24 3.95
CA ILE A 345 45.24 -25.35 3.25
C ILE A 345 46.44 -26.11 2.66
N ASP A 346 46.74 -27.30 3.21
CA ASP A 346 47.82 -28.18 2.77
C ASP A 346 47.33 -29.25 1.77
N GLN A 347 46.13 -29.08 1.21
CA GLN A 347 45.56 -30.02 0.25
C GLN A 347 46.46 -30.16 -0.97
N ASN A 348 46.62 -31.39 -1.44
CA ASN A 348 47.36 -31.67 -2.66
C ASN A 348 46.67 -32.76 -3.49
N TYR A 349 47.00 -32.76 -4.78
CA TYR A 349 46.36 -33.57 -5.81
C TYR A 349 47.44 -34.31 -6.57
N THR A 350 47.35 -35.64 -6.59
CA THR A 350 48.25 -36.47 -7.38
C THR A 350 47.52 -36.93 -8.64
N PHE A 351 48.06 -36.57 -9.79
CA PHE A 351 47.55 -36.97 -11.10
C PHE A 351 48.38 -38.09 -11.70
N THR A 352 47.71 -39.11 -12.21
CA THR A 352 48.35 -40.26 -12.85
C THR A 352 47.61 -40.63 -14.14
N THR A 353 48.29 -41.32 -15.04
CA THR A 353 47.71 -41.76 -16.32
C THR A 353 48.17 -43.17 -16.69
N ASN A 354 47.30 -43.93 -17.32
CA ASN A 354 47.61 -45.17 -18.03
C ASN A 354 47.51 -44.96 -19.55
N ALA A 355 48.04 -43.83 -20.04
CA ALA A 355 48.06 -43.49 -21.46
C ALA A 355 48.73 -44.59 -22.31
N THR A 356 48.30 -44.72 -23.56
CA THR A 356 48.81 -45.71 -24.53
C THR A 356 49.01 -45.08 -25.90
N ASN A 357 49.86 -45.69 -26.75
CA ASN A 357 50.13 -45.24 -28.13
C ASN A 357 50.63 -43.79 -28.24
N TYR A 358 51.51 -43.37 -27.32
CA TYR A 358 52.10 -42.04 -27.27
C TYR A 358 53.64 -42.12 -27.25
N THR A 359 54.30 -41.05 -27.69
CA THR A 359 55.73 -40.79 -27.57
C THR A 359 56.03 -39.70 -26.55
N SER A 360 55.15 -38.72 -26.40
CA SER A 360 55.26 -37.69 -25.36
C SER A 360 53.91 -37.38 -24.71
N LEU A 361 53.98 -36.95 -23.46
CA LEU A 361 52.86 -36.48 -22.66
C LEU A 361 53.14 -35.07 -22.16
N LYS A 362 52.07 -34.29 -22.01
CA LYS A 362 52.14 -32.97 -21.38
C LYS A 362 50.90 -32.71 -20.54
N TRP A 363 51.11 -32.51 -19.25
CA TRP A 363 50.09 -32.11 -18.29
C TRP A 363 49.93 -30.60 -18.26
N PHE A 364 48.70 -30.14 -18.13
CA PHE A 364 48.33 -28.76 -17.83
C PHE A 364 47.42 -28.77 -16.60
N PHE A 365 47.85 -28.12 -15.52
CA PHE A 365 47.13 -28.18 -14.24
C PHE A 365 46.09 -27.07 -14.05
N GLY A 366 46.09 -26.08 -14.95
CA GLY A 366 45.11 -25.01 -14.95
C GLY A 366 45.33 -23.96 -13.86
N GLU A 367 44.33 -23.08 -13.71
CA GLU A 367 44.44 -21.87 -12.90
C GLU A 367 44.61 -22.12 -11.39
N GLY A 368 45.59 -21.44 -10.79
CA GLY A 368 45.87 -21.47 -9.36
C GLY A 368 46.71 -22.67 -8.92
N ALA A 369 47.11 -23.55 -9.85
CA ALA A 369 48.07 -24.61 -9.56
C ALA A 369 49.45 -24.03 -9.22
N ASN A 370 50.15 -24.64 -8.26
CA ASN A 370 51.53 -24.28 -7.92
C ASN A 370 52.52 -24.50 -9.07
N VAL A 371 52.21 -25.40 -9.99
CA VAL A 371 52.94 -25.65 -11.23
C VAL A 371 51.94 -25.62 -12.39
N ALA A 372 52.24 -24.89 -13.46
CA ALA A 372 51.31 -24.73 -14.59
C ALA A 372 51.23 -25.97 -15.49
N SER A 373 52.36 -26.64 -15.75
CA SER A 373 52.45 -27.80 -16.63
C SER A 373 53.61 -28.74 -16.27
N SER A 374 53.57 -29.99 -16.75
CA SER A 374 54.66 -30.96 -16.58
C SER A 374 54.69 -31.96 -17.72
N ASP A 375 55.89 -32.31 -18.20
CA ASP A 375 56.10 -33.36 -19.21
C ASP A 375 56.39 -34.73 -18.57
N ASN A 376 56.41 -34.81 -17.23
CA ASN A 376 56.66 -36.06 -16.52
C ASN A 376 55.44 -36.98 -16.62
N LEU A 377 55.69 -38.28 -16.84
CA LEU A 377 54.63 -39.30 -16.83
C LEU A 377 53.81 -39.25 -15.53
N ASN A 378 54.51 -39.13 -14.39
CA ASN A 378 53.92 -38.91 -13.07
C ASN A 378 54.37 -37.54 -12.55
N PRO A 379 53.55 -36.49 -12.66
CA PRO A 379 53.88 -35.18 -12.13
C PRO A 379 53.94 -35.19 -10.60
N PRO A 380 54.65 -34.23 -9.97
CA PRO A 380 54.62 -34.07 -8.52
C PRO A 380 53.20 -33.72 -8.04
N ALA A 381 52.97 -33.87 -6.73
CA ALA A 381 51.71 -33.46 -6.12
C ALA A 381 51.46 -31.95 -6.35
N ILE A 382 50.26 -31.63 -6.83
CA ILE A 382 49.84 -30.28 -7.20
C ILE A 382 48.97 -29.70 -6.10
N SER A 383 49.23 -28.46 -5.71
CA SER A 383 48.36 -27.70 -4.81
C SER A 383 47.71 -26.55 -5.57
N TYR A 384 46.52 -26.15 -5.14
CA TYR A 384 45.77 -25.04 -5.74
C TYR A 384 45.58 -23.93 -4.72
N SER A 385 46.03 -22.71 -5.05
CA SER A 385 45.94 -21.53 -4.16
C SER A 385 44.55 -20.88 -4.17
N ILE A 386 43.74 -21.16 -5.18
CA ILE A 386 42.41 -20.57 -5.37
C ILE A 386 41.37 -21.71 -5.35
N PRO A 387 40.40 -21.69 -4.42
CA PRO A 387 39.32 -22.69 -4.40
C PRO A 387 38.36 -22.52 -5.59
N GLY A 388 37.57 -23.54 -5.88
CA GLY A 388 36.59 -23.58 -6.96
C GLY A 388 36.79 -24.77 -7.89
N GLN A 389 36.08 -24.76 -9.02
CA GLN A 389 36.20 -25.79 -10.04
C GLN A 389 37.54 -25.64 -10.79
N LYS A 390 38.29 -26.74 -10.89
CA LYS A 390 39.56 -26.85 -11.60
C LYS A 390 39.47 -27.86 -12.72
N THR A 391 40.30 -27.66 -13.74
CA THR A 391 40.37 -28.52 -14.92
C THR A 391 41.82 -28.86 -15.17
N VAL A 392 42.13 -30.15 -15.18
CA VAL A 392 43.43 -30.68 -15.59
C VAL A 392 43.30 -31.26 -16.99
N VAL A 393 44.29 -31.01 -17.83
CA VAL A 393 44.34 -31.50 -19.20
C VAL A 393 45.63 -32.31 -19.38
N LEU A 394 45.51 -33.47 -20.02
CA LEU A 394 46.64 -34.29 -20.45
C LEU A 394 46.64 -34.34 -21.98
N GLN A 395 47.72 -33.86 -22.59
CA GLN A 395 48.00 -34.02 -23.99
C GLN A 395 48.87 -35.26 -24.20
N ALA A 396 48.49 -36.11 -25.15
CA ALA A 396 49.32 -37.23 -25.61
C ALA A 396 49.60 -37.10 -27.10
N ILE A 397 50.88 -37.18 -27.45
CA ILE A 397 51.36 -37.06 -28.83
C ILE A 397 51.95 -38.41 -29.24
N SER A 398 51.59 -38.94 -30.41
CA SER A 398 52.16 -40.16 -30.99
C SER A 398 53.38 -39.87 -31.88
N ASP A 399 54.11 -40.92 -32.23
CA ASP A 399 55.20 -40.93 -33.22
C ASP A 399 54.75 -40.45 -34.61
N ARG A 400 53.48 -40.65 -34.96
CA ARG A 400 52.87 -40.26 -36.24
C ARG A 400 52.30 -38.84 -36.24
N GLY A 401 52.58 -38.03 -35.22
CA GLY A 401 52.15 -36.64 -35.13
C GLY A 401 50.71 -36.43 -34.63
N CYS A 402 49.97 -37.50 -34.32
CA CYS A 402 48.65 -37.39 -33.68
C CYS A 402 48.78 -36.72 -32.31
N SER A 403 47.96 -35.70 -32.03
CA SER A 403 47.83 -35.08 -30.72
C SER A 403 46.38 -35.21 -30.24
N VAL A 404 46.17 -35.85 -29.09
CA VAL A 404 44.86 -35.89 -28.43
C VAL A 404 44.96 -35.23 -27.06
N THR A 405 43.86 -34.64 -26.60
CA THR A 405 43.73 -34.16 -25.23
C THR A 405 42.65 -34.93 -24.49
N SER A 406 42.88 -35.14 -23.20
CA SER A 406 41.87 -35.59 -22.24
C SER A 406 41.82 -34.60 -21.11
N SER A 407 40.65 -34.42 -20.50
CA SER A 407 40.49 -33.49 -19.39
C SER A 407 39.71 -34.09 -18.23
N MET A 408 39.97 -33.60 -17.03
CA MET A 408 39.26 -33.95 -15.81
C MET A 408 38.91 -32.66 -15.07
N THR A 409 37.65 -32.53 -14.65
CA THR A 409 37.21 -31.43 -13.80
C THR A 409 36.93 -31.91 -12.39
N PHE A 410 37.32 -31.13 -11.38
CA PHE A 410 37.12 -31.44 -9.97
C PHE A 410 37.00 -30.15 -9.15
N LEU A 411 36.48 -30.26 -7.92
CA LEU A 411 36.37 -29.13 -7.01
C LEU A 411 37.55 -29.11 -6.04
N VAL A 412 38.16 -27.92 -5.91
CA VAL A 412 39.09 -27.58 -4.85
C VAL A 412 38.32 -26.77 -3.80
N GLY A 413 38.10 -27.36 -2.64
CA GLY A 413 37.42 -26.70 -1.53
C GLY A 413 38.39 -26.39 -0.37
N LEU A 414 38.07 -25.36 0.40
CA LEU A 414 38.66 -25.14 1.73
C LEU A 414 37.56 -25.34 2.76
N LYS A 415 37.92 -25.87 3.92
CA LYS A 415 37.00 -25.98 5.06
C LYS A 415 36.42 -24.59 5.36
N PRO A 416 35.08 -24.42 5.31
CA PRO A 416 34.46 -23.15 5.64
C PRO A 416 34.76 -22.76 7.09
N ALA A 417 34.80 -21.46 7.36
CA ALA A 417 34.93 -20.94 8.72
C ALA A 417 33.75 -21.40 9.60
N LEU A 418 33.96 -21.41 10.93
CA LEU A 418 32.91 -21.74 11.89
C LEU A 418 31.69 -20.81 11.67
N PRO A 419 30.48 -21.36 11.44
CA PRO A 419 29.28 -20.56 11.24
C PRO A 419 28.97 -19.67 12.46
N VAL A 420 28.47 -18.47 12.22
CA VAL A 420 28.03 -17.56 13.29
C VAL A 420 26.52 -17.67 13.45
N ILE A 421 26.07 -18.20 14.59
CA ILE A 421 24.64 -18.31 14.92
C ILE A 421 24.20 -17.06 15.67
N SER A 422 23.11 -16.46 15.23
CA SER A 422 22.47 -15.30 15.86
C SER A 422 20.99 -15.55 16.15
N GLY A 423 20.34 -14.65 16.91
CA GLY A 423 18.90 -14.73 17.23
C GLY A 423 18.55 -15.32 18.60
N LEU A 424 19.55 -15.74 19.39
CA LEU A 424 19.32 -16.25 20.74
C LEU A 424 18.75 -15.17 21.68
N LYS A 425 17.65 -15.50 22.37
CA LYS A 425 17.06 -14.67 23.43
C LYS A 425 17.53 -15.13 24.81
N PRO A 426 17.55 -14.23 25.82
CA PRO A 426 17.93 -14.60 27.19
C PRO A 426 16.92 -15.53 27.88
N ARG A 427 15.67 -15.60 27.39
CA ARG A 427 14.63 -16.53 27.87
C ARG A 427 13.64 -16.86 26.76
N TYR A 428 12.92 -17.96 26.94
CA TYR A 428 11.79 -18.37 26.10
C TYR A 428 10.64 -18.88 26.96
N CYS A 429 9.41 -18.61 26.52
CA CYS A 429 8.19 -19.08 27.18
C CYS A 429 7.35 -19.95 26.27
N ILE A 430 6.55 -20.86 26.86
CA ILE A 430 5.63 -21.71 26.09
C ILE A 430 4.70 -20.83 25.24
N GLY A 431 4.69 -21.10 23.93
CA GLY A 431 3.93 -20.36 22.93
C GLY A 431 4.74 -19.35 22.12
N GLU A 432 5.98 -19.03 22.53
CA GLU A 432 6.90 -18.22 21.74
C GLU A 432 7.57 -19.05 20.62
N SER A 433 8.33 -18.36 19.76
CA SER A 433 9.16 -18.99 18.73
C SER A 433 10.64 -18.71 18.96
N ILE A 434 11.45 -19.75 18.78
CA ILE A 434 12.91 -19.72 18.73
C ILE A 434 13.31 -19.45 17.29
N THR A 435 13.94 -18.31 17.03
CA THR A 435 14.41 -17.90 15.71
C THR A 435 15.93 -17.84 15.72
N LEU A 436 16.59 -18.67 14.93
CA LEU A 436 18.06 -18.68 14.79
C LEU A 436 18.43 -18.47 13.33
N SER A 437 19.54 -17.77 13.09
CA SER A 437 19.97 -17.40 11.74
C SER A 437 21.49 -17.37 11.61
N THR A 438 21.96 -17.57 10.38
CA THR A 438 23.35 -17.35 9.95
C THR A 438 23.37 -16.54 8.64
N PRO A 439 24.40 -15.71 8.38
CA PRO A 439 24.54 -15.04 7.08
C PRO A 439 24.56 -16.04 5.91
N SER A 440 23.85 -15.72 4.83
CA SER A 440 23.82 -16.56 3.63
C SER A 440 25.14 -16.44 2.83
N GLN A 441 25.57 -17.55 2.22
CA GLN A 441 26.82 -17.65 1.47
C GLN A 441 26.53 -18.30 0.11
N ALA A 442 27.07 -17.72 -0.96
CA ALA A 442 26.83 -18.21 -2.31
C ALA A 442 27.39 -19.63 -2.49
N GLY A 443 26.58 -20.54 -3.04
CA GLY A 443 26.97 -21.94 -3.26
C GLY A 443 27.03 -22.79 -1.99
N ALA A 444 26.59 -22.28 -0.84
CA ALA A 444 26.55 -23.01 0.41
C ALA A 444 25.26 -23.81 0.60
N THR A 445 25.37 -24.95 1.25
CA THR A 445 24.23 -25.70 1.79
C THR A 445 24.31 -25.72 3.31
N TYR A 446 23.16 -25.67 3.98
CA TYR A 446 23.06 -25.59 5.43
C TYR A 446 22.56 -26.92 5.99
N SER A 447 23.01 -27.28 7.19
CA SER A 447 22.45 -28.39 7.93
C SER A 447 22.35 -28.03 9.39
N TRP A 448 21.12 -27.73 9.82
CA TRP A 448 20.76 -27.59 11.21
C TRP A 448 20.37 -28.93 11.79
N THR A 449 20.81 -29.19 13.01
CA THR A 449 20.33 -30.29 13.85
C THR A 449 19.96 -29.75 15.23
N GLY A 450 18.98 -30.37 15.88
CA GLY A 450 18.53 -29.95 17.19
C GLY A 450 17.71 -31.02 17.91
N PRO A 451 17.16 -30.68 19.09
CA PRO A 451 16.36 -31.59 19.89
C PRO A 451 15.14 -32.14 19.14
N ALA A 452 14.71 -33.34 19.55
CA ALA A 452 13.59 -34.07 18.96
C ALA A 452 13.72 -34.31 17.44
N ALA A 453 14.92 -34.68 16.99
CA ALA A 453 15.26 -34.94 15.60
C ALA A 453 14.97 -33.76 14.65
N PHE A 454 15.05 -32.52 15.16
CA PHE A 454 14.89 -31.34 14.34
C PHE A 454 16.02 -31.27 13.31
N THR A 455 15.66 -31.06 12.04
CA THR A 455 16.59 -30.81 10.94
C THR A 455 16.08 -29.70 10.04
N SER A 456 16.98 -28.90 9.46
CA SER A 456 16.65 -27.90 8.44
C SER A 456 17.84 -27.66 7.50
N ASP A 457 17.55 -27.36 6.24
CA ASP A 457 18.51 -27.01 5.19
C ASP A 457 18.55 -25.51 4.86
N GLN A 458 17.79 -24.71 5.61
CA GLN A 458 17.69 -23.26 5.44
C GLN A 458 18.73 -22.51 6.30
N PRO A 459 19.23 -21.35 5.86
CA PRO A 459 20.11 -20.50 6.67
C PRO A 459 19.42 -19.95 7.93
N ASP A 460 18.11 -19.74 7.86
CA ASP A 460 17.27 -19.26 8.96
C ASP A 460 16.28 -20.35 9.38
N ILE A 461 16.10 -20.53 10.70
CA ILE A 461 15.16 -21.48 11.25
C ILE A 461 14.22 -20.83 12.27
N THR A 462 12.98 -21.33 12.30
CA THR A 462 11.99 -20.98 13.32
C THR A 462 11.43 -22.26 13.94
N VAL A 463 11.51 -22.37 15.26
CA VAL A 463 11.02 -23.53 16.03
C VAL A 463 10.05 -23.06 17.10
N SER A 464 8.87 -23.66 17.18
CA SER A 464 7.90 -23.34 18.23
C SER A 464 8.38 -23.84 19.60
N ALA A 465 8.43 -22.95 20.59
CA ALA A 465 8.71 -23.29 21.98
C ALA A 465 7.45 -23.86 22.65
N ASN A 466 7.01 -25.05 22.23
CA ASN A 466 5.76 -25.66 22.70
C ASN A 466 5.93 -26.52 23.97
N ASN A 467 7.14 -26.96 24.29
CA ASN A 467 7.45 -27.72 25.50
C ASN A 467 8.93 -27.58 25.89
N ALA A 468 9.28 -28.08 27.08
CA ALA A 468 10.63 -27.98 27.62
C ALA A 468 11.68 -28.79 26.85
N SER A 469 11.30 -29.81 26.07
CA SER A 469 12.25 -30.63 25.31
C SER A 469 12.89 -29.89 24.13
N LYS A 470 12.44 -28.66 23.83
CA LYS A 470 13.04 -27.78 22.82
C LYS A 470 14.19 -26.92 23.38
N ALA A 471 14.36 -26.89 24.70
CA ALA A 471 15.44 -26.16 25.37
C ALA A 471 16.73 -26.99 25.42
N ASP A 472 17.39 -27.17 24.27
CA ASP A 472 18.62 -27.94 24.16
C ASP A 472 19.56 -27.32 23.11
N LYS A 473 20.65 -28.02 22.80
CA LYS A 473 21.66 -27.67 21.82
C LYS A 473 21.11 -27.74 20.40
N TYR A 474 21.22 -26.64 19.67
CA TYR A 474 21.09 -26.57 18.22
C TYR A 474 22.48 -26.45 17.60
N SER A 475 22.72 -27.20 16.53
CA SER A 475 24.01 -27.25 15.84
C SER A 475 23.83 -26.97 14.36
N LEU A 476 24.70 -26.13 13.81
CA LEU A 476 24.73 -25.77 12.39
C LEU A 476 26.08 -26.15 11.78
N THR A 477 26.05 -26.83 10.66
CA THR A 477 27.20 -26.96 9.75
C THR A 477 26.86 -26.34 8.39
N ILE A 478 27.86 -25.72 7.77
CA ILE A 478 27.75 -25.18 6.40
C ILE A 478 28.67 -26.01 5.49
N THR A 479 28.18 -26.41 4.32
CA THR A 479 28.97 -27.13 3.32
C THR A 479 29.11 -26.31 2.03
N ILE A 480 30.36 -26.06 1.61
CA ILE A 480 30.73 -25.34 0.38
C ILE A 480 31.77 -26.18 -0.36
N ASN A 481 31.56 -26.44 -1.65
CA ASN A 481 32.49 -27.21 -2.50
C ASN A 481 32.93 -28.55 -1.86
N GLU A 482 31.98 -29.36 -1.39
CA GLU A 482 32.21 -30.65 -0.70
C GLU A 482 32.90 -30.55 0.68
N CYS A 483 33.20 -29.34 1.16
CA CYS A 483 33.85 -29.12 2.45
C CYS A 483 32.87 -28.62 3.50
N THR A 484 32.75 -29.36 4.61
CA THR A 484 31.87 -29.03 5.72
C THR A 484 32.62 -28.32 6.84
N SER A 485 32.04 -27.25 7.37
CA SER A 485 32.58 -26.50 8.52
C SER A 485 32.60 -27.37 9.79
N ASP A 486 33.32 -26.91 10.82
CA ASP A 486 33.04 -27.40 12.17
C ASP A 486 31.61 -27.03 12.58
N PRO A 487 30.94 -27.84 13.44
CA PRO A 487 29.61 -27.53 13.92
C PRO A 487 29.65 -26.33 14.88
N ALA A 488 29.00 -25.23 14.47
CA ALA A 488 28.66 -24.16 15.40
C ALA A 488 27.48 -24.60 16.24
N SER A 489 27.41 -24.20 17.52
CA SER A 489 26.30 -24.60 18.36
C SER A 489 25.86 -23.51 19.32
N VAL A 490 24.57 -23.51 19.62
CA VAL A 490 23.95 -22.66 20.62
C VAL A 490 23.05 -23.50 21.52
N ILE A 491 23.02 -23.19 22.82
CA ILE A 491 22.14 -23.86 23.79
C ILE A 491 20.97 -22.94 24.07
N ILE A 492 19.75 -23.42 23.82
CA ILE A 492 18.53 -22.68 24.17
C ILE A 492 18.33 -22.77 25.69
N PRO A 493 18.13 -21.64 26.40
CA PRO A 493 17.89 -21.66 27.83
C PRO A 493 16.57 -22.38 28.17
N PRO A 494 16.38 -22.85 29.42
CA PRO A 494 15.16 -23.54 29.84
C PRO A 494 13.88 -22.77 29.48
N ILE A 495 12.97 -23.42 28.76
CA ILE A 495 11.68 -22.82 28.37
C ILE A 495 10.76 -22.80 29.59
N GLY A 496 10.31 -21.60 29.98
CA GLY A 496 9.36 -21.42 31.07
C GLY A 496 7.90 -21.60 30.63
N GLN A 497 7.04 -21.95 31.57
CA GLN A 497 5.60 -21.97 31.41
C GLN A 497 5.05 -20.56 31.63
N THR A 498 4.28 -20.06 30.66
CA THR A 498 3.60 -18.77 30.80
C THR A 498 2.49 -18.89 31.83
N PRO A 499 2.51 -18.10 32.93
CA PRO A 499 1.43 -18.09 33.90
C PRO A 499 0.16 -17.46 33.31
N THR A 500 -0.98 -17.64 33.96
CA THR A 500 -2.20 -16.90 33.63
C THR A 500 -2.45 -15.87 34.72
N ALA A 501 -2.40 -14.57 34.41
CA ALA A 501 -2.77 -13.52 35.34
C ALA A 501 -4.29 -13.32 35.37
N SER A 502 -4.90 -13.44 36.54
CA SER A 502 -6.34 -13.19 36.73
C SER A 502 -6.62 -12.70 38.15
N PHE A 503 -7.62 -11.84 38.30
CA PHE A 503 -8.11 -11.43 39.61
C PHE A 503 -9.56 -10.94 39.57
N THR A 504 -10.18 -10.94 40.75
CA THR A 504 -11.48 -10.35 41.02
C THR A 504 -11.33 -9.20 42.02
N ASN A 505 -12.30 -8.28 42.02
CA ASN A 505 -12.38 -7.21 43.00
C ASN A 505 -13.80 -7.13 43.57
N THR A 506 -13.91 -6.75 44.85
CA THR A 506 -15.20 -6.57 45.53
C THR A 506 -15.15 -5.32 46.42
N GLY A 507 -16.10 -4.40 46.25
CA GLY A 507 -16.22 -3.20 47.08
C GLY A 507 -16.85 -3.49 48.45
N ILE A 508 -16.31 -2.92 49.53
CA ILE A 508 -16.74 -3.21 50.91
C ILE A 508 -17.55 -2.06 51.52
N ASN A 509 -17.08 -0.82 51.40
CA ASN A 509 -17.67 0.38 52.04
C ASN A 509 -17.75 1.55 51.04
N LEU A 510 -18.45 1.31 49.94
CA LEU A 510 -18.66 2.29 48.88
C LEU A 510 -19.35 3.56 49.41
N CYS A 511 -19.08 4.68 48.75
CA CYS A 511 -19.62 6.01 49.09
C CYS A 511 -19.19 6.58 50.46
N THR A 512 -18.09 6.09 51.02
CA THR A 512 -17.44 6.68 52.20
C THR A 512 -16.19 7.49 51.79
N PRO A 513 -15.68 8.41 52.65
CA PRO A 513 -14.44 9.14 52.35
C PRO A 513 -13.20 8.26 52.16
N GLN A 514 -13.22 7.03 52.67
CA GLN A 514 -12.16 6.03 52.50
C GLN A 514 -12.78 4.71 52.05
N GLN A 515 -12.88 4.50 50.74
CA GLN A 515 -13.41 3.26 50.19
C GLN A 515 -12.39 2.15 50.22
N ALA A 516 -12.83 0.94 50.47
CA ALA A 516 -12.06 -0.29 50.55
C ALA A 516 -12.56 -1.27 49.49
N TYR A 517 -11.59 -1.83 48.77
CA TYR A 517 -11.78 -2.89 47.79
C TYR A 517 -10.96 -4.09 48.23
N ARG A 518 -11.52 -5.28 48.07
CA ARG A 518 -10.79 -6.54 48.22
C ARG A 518 -10.44 -7.08 46.84
N PHE A 519 -9.15 -7.20 46.55
CA PHE A 519 -8.62 -7.83 45.35
C PHE A 519 -8.18 -9.26 45.65
N THR A 520 -8.65 -10.21 44.85
CA THR A 520 -8.34 -11.64 45.02
C THR A 520 -7.78 -12.20 43.72
N SER A 521 -6.53 -12.66 43.73
CA SER A 521 -5.94 -13.34 42.58
C SER A 521 -6.67 -14.64 42.28
N GLN A 522 -6.87 -14.89 41.00
CA GLN A 522 -7.32 -16.15 40.39
C GLN A 522 -6.26 -16.66 39.40
N SER A 523 -5.02 -16.19 39.54
CA SER A 523 -3.93 -16.54 38.64
C SER A 523 -3.56 -18.02 38.76
N ALA A 524 -3.05 -18.60 37.68
CA ALA A 524 -2.61 -19.99 37.62
C ALA A 524 -1.16 -20.11 37.11
N ASN A 525 -0.49 -21.22 37.45
CA ASN A 525 0.86 -21.56 36.99
C ASN A 525 1.94 -20.50 37.26
N PHE A 526 1.82 -19.76 38.37
CA PHE A 526 2.77 -18.72 38.78
C PHE A 526 3.61 -19.16 39.98
N GLN A 527 4.81 -18.60 40.11
CA GLN A 527 5.70 -18.71 41.27
C GLN A 527 5.55 -17.53 42.23
N SER A 528 5.36 -16.32 41.70
CA SER A 528 5.10 -15.11 42.49
C SER A 528 4.13 -14.17 41.79
N LEU A 529 3.52 -13.27 42.57
CA LEU A 529 2.63 -12.22 42.09
C LEU A 529 3.20 -10.86 42.46
N ARG A 530 3.12 -9.91 41.54
CA ARG A 530 3.42 -8.50 41.77
C ARG A 530 2.20 -7.66 41.46
N TRP A 531 1.71 -6.95 42.47
CA TRP A 531 0.56 -6.08 42.37
C TRP A 531 0.97 -4.62 42.26
N ASN A 532 0.24 -3.88 41.43
CA ASN A 532 0.18 -2.42 41.46
C ASN A 532 -1.30 -2.04 41.55
N PHE A 533 -1.69 -1.38 42.64
CA PHE A 533 -3.08 -1.00 42.90
C PHE A 533 -3.43 0.41 42.39
N GLY A 534 -2.55 1.06 41.64
CA GLY A 534 -2.77 2.39 41.07
C GLY A 534 -2.69 3.53 42.08
N ASP A 535 -2.90 4.75 41.59
CA ASP A 535 -2.62 5.97 42.34
C ASP A 535 -3.54 6.19 43.55
N GLY A 536 -2.94 6.57 44.68
CA GLY A 536 -3.65 6.84 45.93
C GLY A 536 -4.14 5.58 46.67
N ALA A 537 -3.64 4.40 46.28
CA ALA A 537 -3.86 3.15 47.00
C ALA A 537 -3.13 3.16 48.35
N SER A 538 -3.83 2.77 49.41
CA SER A 538 -3.26 2.48 50.72
C SER A 538 -3.55 1.03 51.10
N VAL A 539 -2.47 0.25 51.29
CA VAL A 539 -2.52 -1.19 51.60
C VAL A 539 -2.20 -1.37 53.09
N PRO A 540 -3.11 -1.91 53.92
CA PRO A 540 -2.86 -2.14 55.34
C PRO A 540 -1.74 -3.14 55.59
N VAL A 541 -0.96 -2.89 56.64
CA VAL A 541 0.13 -3.76 57.12
C VAL A 541 -0.45 -5.14 57.48
N GLY A 542 0.14 -6.21 56.93
CA GLY A 542 -0.32 -7.60 57.11
C GLY A 542 -1.05 -8.21 55.92
N SER A 543 -1.36 -7.43 54.87
CA SER A 543 -1.88 -7.97 53.60
C SER A 543 -0.76 -8.75 52.88
N SER A 544 -0.90 -10.08 52.75
CA SER A 544 0.07 -10.92 52.04
C SER A 544 -0.62 -12.03 51.23
N GLY A 545 0.00 -12.42 50.12
CA GLY A 545 -0.44 -13.56 49.31
C GLY A 545 -1.40 -13.19 48.15
N GLN A 546 -2.48 -13.95 47.99
CA GLN A 546 -3.44 -13.81 46.89
C GLN A 546 -4.54 -12.77 47.15
N ASN A 547 -4.70 -12.29 48.38
CA ASN A 547 -5.80 -11.39 48.78
C ASN A 547 -5.24 -10.08 49.35
N TYR A 548 -5.69 -8.94 48.81
CA TYR A 548 -5.33 -7.62 49.30
C TYR A 548 -6.56 -6.78 49.56
N ASN A 549 -6.65 -6.22 50.76
CA ASN A 549 -7.59 -5.13 51.04
C ASN A 549 -6.86 -3.81 50.75
N VAL A 550 -7.45 -2.98 49.90
CA VAL A 550 -6.86 -1.72 49.45
C VAL A 550 -7.86 -0.61 49.67
N THR A 551 -7.39 0.50 50.24
CA THR A 551 -8.24 1.67 50.45
C THR A 551 -7.84 2.84 49.55
N TYR A 552 -8.83 3.65 49.18
CA TYR A 552 -8.67 4.87 48.39
C TYR A 552 -9.44 6.02 49.04
N SER A 553 -8.78 7.16 49.22
CA SER A 553 -9.38 8.39 49.76
C SER A 553 -9.71 9.44 48.69
N THR A 554 -9.27 9.22 47.45
CA THR A 554 -9.51 10.12 46.32
C THR A 554 -10.38 9.45 45.28
N SER A 555 -11.35 10.21 44.74
CA SER A 555 -12.17 9.74 43.63
C SER A 555 -11.40 9.69 42.32
N GLY A 556 -11.84 8.83 41.41
CA GLY A 556 -11.32 8.70 40.05
C GLY A 556 -11.11 7.25 39.64
N THR A 557 -10.79 7.06 38.37
CA THR A 557 -10.47 5.73 37.82
C THR A 557 -9.12 5.26 38.33
N LYS A 558 -9.06 4.03 38.85
CA LYS A 558 -7.84 3.38 39.34
C LYS A 558 -7.52 2.19 38.43
N ALA A 559 -6.29 2.12 37.94
CA ALA A 559 -5.80 0.99 37.14
C ALA A 559 -5.06 0.01 38.06
N ILE A 560 -5.58 -1.21 38.18
CA ILE A 560 -4.99 -2.26 38.98
C ILE A 560 -4.34 -3.27 38.05
N THR A 561 -3.04 -3.43 38.22
CA THR A 561 -2.21 -4.33 37.42
C THR A 561 -1.74 -5.48 38.31
N LEU A 562 -2.04 -6.71 37.89
CA LEU A 562 -1.49 -7.93 38.45
C LEU A 562 -0.53 -8.55 37.45
N GLU A 563 0.74 -8.64 37.83
CA GLU A 563 1.74 -9.41 37.10
C GLU A 563 1.93 -10.76 37.79
N ALA A 564 1.59 -11.84 37.10
CA ALA A 564 1.91 -13.19 37.49
C ALA A 564 3.26 -13.59 36.89
N ILE A 565 4.18 -14.03 37.73
CA ILE A 565 5.54 -14.41 37.34
C ILE A 565 5.64 -15.93 37.49
N GLY A 566 5.79 -16.64 36.37
CA GLY A 566 6.01 -18.07 36.27
C GLY A 566 7.50 -18.43 36.36
N ASN A 567 7.84 -19.68 36.06
CA ASN A 567 9.23 -20.14 36.04
C ASN A 567 10.02 -19.53 34.88
N ASN A 568 11.35 -19.53 35.00
CA ASN A 568 12.30 -19.05 33.98
C ASN A 568 12.02 -17.61 33.47
N GLY A 569 11.40 -16.77 34.32
CA GLY A 569 11.14 -15.37 34.01
C GLY A 569 9.94 -15.13 33.07
N CYS A 570 9.10 -16.13 32.84
CA CYS A 570 7.86 -15.96 32.07
C CYS A 570 6.84 -15.14 32.86
N VAL A 571 6.29 -14.09 32.25
CA VAL A 571 5.37 -13.17 32.92
C VAL A 571 4.07 -13.05 32.12
N SER A 572 2.96 -12.92 32.84
CA SER A 572 1.67 -12.55 32.31
C SER A 572 1.14 -11.40 33.14
N THR A 573 0.52 -10.41 32.48
CA THR A 573 0.03 -9.22 33.14
C THR A 573 -1.43 -9.01 32.78
N LEU A 574 -2.25 -8.74 33.79
CA LEU A 574 -3.63 -8.31 33.63
C LEU A 574 -3.83 -6.96 34.28
N THR A 575 -4.43 -6.02 33.55
CA THR A 575 -4.84 -4.71 34.07
C THR A 575 -6.36 -4.60 34.02
N GLN A 576 -6.99 -4.26 35.15
CA GLN A 576 -8.41 -3.90 35.22
C GLN A 576 -8.56 -2.48 35.77
N GLN A 577 -9.55 -1.73 35.29
CA GLN A 577 -9.91 -0.42 35.81
C GLN A 577 -11.11 -0.53 36.75
N ILE A 578 -11.05 0.16 37.89
CA ILE A 578 -12.20 0.37 38.78
C ILE A 578 -12.47 1.87 38.92
N GLU A 579 -13.74 2.23 39.09
CA GLU A 579 -14.13 3.60 39.41
C GLU A 579 -14.32 3.75 40.91
N VAL A 580 -13.50 4.58 41.55
CA VAL A 580 -13.67 4.94 42.97
C VAL A 580 -14.42 6.26 43.05
N SER A 581 -15.63 6.26 43.60
CA SER A 581 -16.49 7.46 43.66
C SER A 581 -16.82 7.83 45.10
N ILE A 582 -16.24 8.89 45.67
CA ILE A 582 -16.63 9.35 47.03
C ILE A 582 -17.96 10.10 46.99
N ARG A 583 -18.75 10.01 48.07
CA ARG A 583 -20.00 10.76 48.20
C ARG A 583 -19.72 12.27 48.08
N PRO A 584 -20.46 13.03 47.26
CA PRO A 584 -20.33 14.49 47.22
C PRO A 584 -20.78 15.13 48.53
N ASP A 585 -20.36 16.37 48.78
CA ASP A 585 -20.86 17.15 49.92
C ASP A 585 -22.29 17.61 49.64
N ILE A 586 -23.12 17.75 50.68
CA ILE A 586 -24.49 18.24 50.53
C ILE A 586 -24.46 19.67 49.97
N PRO A 587 -25.14 19.98 48.85
CA PRO A 587 -25.10 21.30 48.24
C PRO A 587 -25.85 22.34 49.07
N SER A 588 -25.35 23.58 49.06
CA SER A 588 -26.11 24.76 49.49
C SER A 588 -26.78 25.42 48.27
N ILE A 589 -28.07 25.72 48.36
CA ILE A 589 -28.86 26.29 47.26
C ILE A 589 -29.07 27.79 47.50
N ALA A 590 -28.80 28.61 46.47
CA ALA A 590 -29.08 30.05 46.48
C ALA A 590 -30.21 30.40 45.52
N GLY A 591 -31.05 31.37 45.91
CA GLY A 591 -32.07 32.01 45.07
C GLY A 591 -31.73 33.47 44.76
N ASN A 592 -32.24 34.03 43.67
CA ASN A 592 -31.90 35.41 43.25
C ASN A 592 -32.57 36.53 44.04
N LYS A 593 -33.73 36.30 44.66
CA LYS A 593 -34.45 37.31 45.46
C LYS A 593 -35.47 36.65 46.41
N PRO A 594 -35.91 37.35 47.48
CA PRO A 594 -36.83 36.78 48.45
C PRO A 594 -38.26 36.60 47.93
N ASP A 595 -38.79 37.55 47.14
CA ASP A 595 -40.19 37.55 46.69
C ASP A 595 -40.32 37.71 45.17
N PHE A 596 -41.42 37.20 44.61
CA PHE A 596 -41.64 37.12 43.16
C PHE A 596 -43.07 37.49 42.77
N CYS A 597 -43.20 38.13 41.61
CA CYS A 597 -44.44 38.47 40.94
C CYS A 597 -44.57 37.70 39.63
N LEU A 598 -45.80 37.61 39.10
CA LEU A 598 -46.02 37.08 37.75
C LEU A 598 -45.15 37.83 36.73
N LYS A 599 -44.50 37.07 35.83
CA LYS A 599 -43.49 37.50 34.83
C LYS A 599 -42.06 37.67 35.36
N ASP A 600 -41.79 37.47 36.64
CA ASP A 600 -40.42 37.34 37.12
C ASP A 600 -39.77 36.03 36.64
N THR A 601 -38.47 35.89 36.92
CA THR A 601 -37.71 34.64 36.75
C THR A 601 -37.07 34.24 38.09
N ILE A 602 -37.35 33.03 38.57
CA ILE A 602 -36.65 32.42 39.69
C ILE A 602 -35.32 31.87 39.15
N ARG A 603 -34.20 32.22 39.77
CA ARG A 603 -32.88 31.66 39.44
C ARG A 603 -32.34 30.91 40.64
N LEU A 604 -32.11 29.61 40.49
CA LEU A 604 -31.52 28.76 41.53
C LEU A 604 -30.14 28.27 41.09
N SER A 605 -29.20 28.27 42.03
CA SER A 605 -27.83 27.81 41.78
C SER A 605 -27.23 27.11 42.99
N THR A 606 -26.14 26.39 42.77
CA THR A 606 -25.30 25.82 43.83
C THR A 606 -23.81 25.96 43.48
N GLN A 607 -22.95 25.78 44.48
CA GLN A 607 -21.49 25.80 44.32
C GLN A 607 -21.00 24.65 43.44
N ILE A 608 -19.92 24.86 42.70
CA ILE A 608 -19.33 23.84 41.83
C ILE A 608 -18.68 22.75 42.70
N GLN A 609 -19.04 21.50 42.43
CA GLN A 609 -18.30 20.33 42.90
C GLN A 609 -17.78 19.53 41.71
N ALA A 610 -16.51 19.11 41.76
CA ALA A 610 -15.88 18.39 40.65
C ALA A 610 -16.53 17.00 40.43
N GLY A 611 -16.72 16.62 39.17
CA GLY A 611 -17.15 15.27 38.78
C GLY A 611 -18.55 14.87 39.25
N VAL A 612 -19.45 15.82 39.50
CA VAL A 612 -20.85 15.54 39.90
C VAL A 612 -21.82 15.84 38.77
N THR A 613 -22.94 15.12 38.77
CA THR A 613 -24.15 15.46 38.00
C THR A 613 -25.22 16.04 38.93
N TYR A 614 -26.08 16.91 38.40
CA TYR A 614 -27.11 17.62 39.15
C TYR A 614 -28.48 17.02 38.84
N LYS A 615 -29.37 16.95 39.84
CA LYS A 615 -30.78 16.62 39.64
C LYS A 615 -31.66 17.54 40.48
N TRP A 616 -32.26 18.51 39.83
CA TRP A 616 -33.31 19.35 40.38
C TRP A 616 -34.67 18.70 40.22
N THR A 617 -35.51 18.83 41.24
CA THR A 617 -36.96 18.55 41.17
C THR A 617 -37.73 19.63 41.91
N GLY A 618 -38.94 19.96 41.48
CA GLY A 618 -39.71 21.01 42.13
C GLY A 618 -41.20 21.02 41.77
N PRO A 619 -41.93 22.08 42.18
CA PRO A 619 -43.33 22.28 41.86
C PRO A 619 -43.58 22.30 40.35
N ASN A 620 -44.84 22.09 39.96
CA ASN A 620 -45.26 22.10 38.54
C ASN A 620 -44.44 21.14 37.64
N ASN A 621 -44.10 19.96 38.17
CA ASN A 621 -43.28 18.93 37.50
C ASN A 621 -41.91 19.43 37.02
N PHE A 622 -41.35 20.45 37.68
CA PHE A 622 -40.04 20.96 37.31
C PHE A 622 -38.96 19.89 37.54
N SER A 623 -38.08 19.71 36.55
CA SER A 623 -36.85 18.95 36.70
C SER A 623 -35.76 19.53 35.80
N SER A 624 -34.50 19.42 36.24
CA SER A 624 -33.36 19.88 35.46
C SER A 624 -32.08 19.16 35.89
N ALA A 625 -31.15 18.99 34.96
CA ALA A 625 -29.81 18.45 35.22
C ALA A 625 -28.71 19.52 35.22
N GLN A 626 -29.08 20.79 35.13
CA GLN A 626 -28.13 21.91 35.10
C GLN A 626 -27.72 22.32 36.52
N ARG A 627 -26.51 22.86 36.67
CA ARG A 627 -26.05 23.46 37.93
C ARG A 627 -26.89 24.68 38.32
N GLU A 628 -27.18 25.51 37.32
CA GLU A 628 -27.93 26.76 37.43
C GLU A 628 -29.20 26.62 36.62
N VAL A 629 -30.33 27.02 37.20
CA VAL A 629 -31.64 26.90 36.56
C VAL A 629 -32.37 28.23 36.60
N GLU A 630 -33.01 28.57 35.50
CA GLU A 630 -33.93 29.71 35.38
C GLU A 630 -35.35 29.18 35.17
N ILE A 631 -36.28 29.64 36.01
CA ILE A 631 -37.67 29.20 36.02
C ILE A 631 -38.56 30.43 35.82
N PRO A 632 -39.13 30.61 34.62
CA PRO A 632 -40.07 31.71 34.36
C PRO A 632 -41.33 31.58 35.21
N VAL A 633 -41.73 32.67 35.88
CA VAL A 633 -42.91 32.73 36.73
C VAL A 633 -44.15 32.99 35.88
N SER A 634 -44.62 31.95 35.19
CA SER A 634 -45.81 31.99 34.33
C SER A 634 -47.12 31.75 35.07
N SER A 635 -47.07 31.18 36.29
CA SER A 635 -48.23 30.93 37.15
C SER A 635 -47.83 30.93 38.62
N THR A 636 -48.79 30.93 39.54
CA THR A 636 -48.53 30.80 40.98
C THR A 636 -48.12 29.37 41.38
N LEU A 637 -48.26 28.38 40.49
CA LEU A 637 -47.96 26.96 40.76
C LEU A 637 -46.46 26.64 40.78
N VAL A 638 -45.60 27.59 40.40
CA VAL A 638 -44.13 27.43 40.47
C VAL A 638 -43.57 27.77 41.86
N ALA A 639 -44.38 28.31 42.77
CA ALA A 639 -44.01 28.46 44.19
C ALA A 639 -43.99 27.10 44.89
N GLY A 640 -43.15 26.97 45.91
CA GLY A 640 -42.97 25.74 46.69
C GLY A 640 -41.51 25.27 46.75
N THR A 641 -41.31 24.02 47.13
CA THR A 641 -40.00 23.48 47.47
C THR A 641 -39.28 22.85 46.28
N TYR A 642 -38.09 23.36 45.97
CA TYR A 642 -37.17 22.79 44.99
C TYR A 642 -36.11 21.96 45.72
N ASN A 643 -35.85 20.76 45.22
CA ASN A 643 -34.89 19.81 45.75
C ASN A 643 -33.73 19.59 44.78
N LEU A 644 -32.52 19.46 45.30
CA LEU A 644 -31.30 19.15 44.55
C LEU A 644 -30.59 17.93 45.14
N ILE A 645 -30.27 16.97 44.28
CA ILE A 645 -29.38 15.84 44.57
C ILE A 645 -28.17 15.92 43.64
N LEU A 646 -26.96 15.78 44.19
CA LEU A 646 -25.73 15.61 43.42
C LEU A 646 -25.34 14.13 43.36
N THR A 647 -24.81 13.68 42.23
CA THR A 647 -24.33 12.30 42.06
C THR A 647 -22.91 12.27 41.49
N ARG A 648 -21.99 11.54 42.12
CA ARG A 648 -20.62 11.26 41.63
C ARG A 648 -20.47 9.75 41.52
N GLY A 649 -20.37 9.25 40.29
CA GLY A 649 -20.41 7.81 40.01
C GLY A 649 -21.67 7.15 40.58
N SER A 650 -21.49 6.13 41.42
CA SER A 650 -22.60 5.42 42.10
C SER A 650 -23.10 6.09 43.39
N CYS A 651 -22.53 7.22 43.79
CA CYS A 651 -22.79 7.84 45.08
C CYS A 651 -23.56 9.15 44.97
N SER A 652 -24.65 9.28 45.72
CA SER A 652 -25.51 10.47 45.73
C SER A 652 -25.52 11.17 47.10
N THR A 653 -25.78 12.48 47.09
CA THR A 653 -26.00 13.27 48.31
C THR A 653 -27.38 12.96 48.91
N SER A 654 -27.59 13.40 50.16
CA SER A 654 -28.96 13.63 50.64
C SER A 654 -29.57 14.80 49.84
N SER A 655 -30.91 14.89 49.79
CA SER A 655 -31.61 16.00 49.13
C SER A 655 -31.39 17.30 49.89
N ALA A 656 -30.89 18.34 49.21
CA ALA A 656 -30.93 19.71 49.69
C ALA A 656 -32.18 20.41 49.16
N SER A 657 -32.76 21.34 49.91
CA SER A 657 -34.03 21.97 49.53
C SER A 657 -34.02 23.49 49.73
N ILE A 658 -34.69 24.22 48.83
CA ILE A 658 -35.03 25.64 48.98
C ILE A 658 -36.54 25.83 48.77
N ASN A 659 -37.18 26.68 49.58
CA ASN A 659 -38.60 26.98 49.45
C ASN A 659 -38.81 28.36 48.84
N ILE A 660 -39.53 28.43 47.72
CA ILE A 660 -39.93 29.69 47.09
C ILE A 660 -41.29 30.13 47.65
N PRO A 661 -41.43 31.37 48.17
CA PRO A 661 -42.67 31.85 48.76
C PRO A 661 -43.79 32.04 47.71
N PRO A 662 -45.04 32.28 48.14
CA PRO A 662 -46.16 32.50 47.24
C PRO A 662 -45.90 33.63 46.23
N ILE A 663 -46.22 33.39 44.95
CA ILE A 663 -46.08 34.38 43.87
C ILE A 663 -47.22 35.40 43.93
N PHE A 664 -46.87 36.69 43.85
CA PHE A 664 -47.85 37.79 43.81
C PHE A 664 -48.34 38.08 42.37
N LYS A 665 -49.61 38.44 42.23
CA LYS A 665 -50.16 38.98 40.98
C LYS A 665 -49.82 40.47 40.86
N ASN A 666 -49.64 40.96 39.64
CA ASN A 666 -49.44 42.39 39.40
C ASN A 666 -50.77 43.14 39.59
N PRO A 667 -50.77 44.29 40.28
CA PRO A 667 -51.99 45.08 40.51
C PRO A 667 -52.55 45.64 39.20
N VAL A 668 -53.86 45.85 39.13
CA VAL A 668 -54.55 46.51 38.01
C VAL A 668 -55.38 47.68 38.54
N ALA A 669 -55.02 48.91 38.17
CA ALA A 669 -55.66 50.12 38.68
C ALA A 669 -56.95 50.50 37.90
N VAL A 670 -58.06 50.74 38.61
CA VAL A 670 -59.37 51.14 38.03
C VAL A 670 -60.14 52.03 39.02
N PHE A 671 -60.87 53.05 38.54
CA PHE A 671 -61.80 53.83 39.37
C PHE A 671 -63.06 54.34 38.64
N ARG A 672 -64.06 54.75 39.43
CA ARG A 672 -65.23 55.55 39.01
C ARG A 672 -65.45 56.77 39.91
N ALA A 673 -66.30 57.72 39.48
CA ALA A 673 -66.58 58.96 40.22
C ALA A 673 -68.05 59.43 40.14
N ASP A 674 -68.48 60.23 41.11
CA ASP A 674 -69.83 60.82 41.22
C ASP A 674 -69.79 62.29 41.69
N PRO A 675 -70.30 63.28 40.91
CA PRO A 675 -70.92 63.12 39.59
C PRO A 675 -69.93 62.64 38.52
N SER A 676 -70.39 61.78 37.60
CA SER A 676 -69.60 61.26 36.50
C SER A 676 -69.39 62.32 35.41
N ALA A 677 -68.15 62.55 34.97
CA ALA A 677 -67.87 63.36 33.79
C ALA A 677 -68.50 62.76 32.51
N PRO A 678 -68.87 63.57 31.47
CA PRO A 678 -68.63 65.01 31.32
C PRO A 678 -69.83 65.89 31.71
N VAL A 679 -69.66 66.76 32.71
CA VAL A 679 -70.65 67.77 33.13
C VAL A 679 -69.92 69.08 33.43
N LYS A 680 -70.49 70.24 33.04
CA LYS A 680 -69.98 71.56 33.45
C LYS A 680 -70.46 71.85 34.87
N LEU A 681 -69.58 71.57 35.85
CA LEU A 681 -69.86 71.73 37.27
C LEU A 681 -69.39 73.10 37.75
N ALA A 682 -70.21 73.84 38.52
CA ALA A 682 -69.73 75.10 39.11
C ALA A 682 -68.98 74.86 40.43
N TYR A 683 -67.88 75.58 40.67
CA TYR A 683 -67.21 75.55 41.97
C TYR A 683 -67.99 76.40 43.01
N PRO A 684 -67.98 76.00 44.31
CA PRO A 684 -67.38 74.79 44.86
C PRO A 684 -68.21 73.52 44.55
N ILE A 685 -67.54 72.44 44.11
CA ILE A 685 -68.17 71.13 43.85
C ILE A 685 -67.40 70.00 44.55
N THR A 686 -68.13 69.04 45.12
CA THR A 686 -67.56 67.85 45.76
C THR A 686 -67.80 66.63 44.89
N VAL A 687 -66.72 65.91 44.55
CA VAL A 687 -66.71 64.67 43.76
C VAL A 687 -66.29 63.51 44.66
N ARG A 688 -67.03 62.41 44.62
CA ARG A 688 -66.69 61.16 45.32
C ARG A 688 -66.02 60.20 44.35
N PHE A 689 -64.88 59.62 44.73
CA PHE A 689 -64.15 58.64 43.94
C PHE A 689 -64.24 57.25 44.58
N TYR A 690 -64.39 56.22 43.74
CA TYR A 690 -64.46 54.83 44.17
C TYR A 690 -63.38 54.01 43.47
N ASN A 691 -62.54 53.33 44.24
CA ASN A 691 -61.50 52.43 43.75
C ASN A 691 -62.09 51.05 43.39
N GLU A 692 -61.76 50.57 42.20
CA GLU A 692 -62.15 49.26 41.66
C GLU A 692 -60.93 48.43 41.24
N SER A 693 -59.75 48.80 41.72
CA SER A 693 -58.49 48.12 41.41
C SER A 693 -58.49 46.69 41.94
N THR A 694 -57.82 45.79 41.23
CA THR A 694 -57.62 44.38 41.63
C THR A 694 -56.15 44.07 41.90
N ASP A 695 -55.90 43.01 42.67
CA ASP A 695 -54.54 42.54 43.00
C ASP A 695 -53.61 43.60 43.64
N ALA A 696 -54.19 44.60 44.32
CA ALA A 696 -53.50 45.69 45.00
C ALA A 696 -53.83 45.75 46.50
N ASP A 697 -52.92 46.30 47.30
CA ASP A 697 -53.10 46.52 48.75
C ASP A 697 -52.86 47.97 49.20
N ARG A 698 -52.36 48.84 48.31
CA ARG A 698 -52.14 50.26 48.58
C ARG A 698 -52.45 51.10 47.34
N TYR A 699 -52.93 52.33 47.57
CA TYR A 699 -53.42 53.24 46.55
C TYR A 699 -52.83 54.64 46.70
N LEU A 700 -52.66 55.35 45.59
CA LEU A 700 -52.28 56.76 45.56
C LEU A 700 -53.13 57.48 44.50
N TRP A 701 -53.94 58.41 44.95
CA TRP A 701 -54.74 59.30 44.14
C TRP A 701 -54.02 60.63 43.96
N ASN A 702 -54.08 61.22 42.77
CA ASN A 702 -53.75 62.61 42.51
C ASN A 702 -54.95 63.25 41.80
N PHE A 703 -55.52 64.31 42.37
CA PHE A 703 -56.77 64.90 41.88
C PHE A 703 -56.58 65.96 40.79
N GLY A 704 -55.35 66.20 40.33
CA GLY A 704 -55.04 67.15 39.26
C GLY A 704 -54.93 68.61 39.71
N ASP A 705 -55.16 68.90 40.99
CA ASP A 705 -55.09 70.24 41.58
C ASP A 705 -53.94 70.41 42.60
N SER A 706 -52.92 69.57 42.48
CA SER A 706 -51.78 69.43 43.42
C SER A 706 -52.12 68.77 44.76
N THR A 707 -53.33 68.25 44.94
CA THR A 707 -53.68 67.44 46.12
C THR A 707 -53.70 65.94 45.80
N THR A 708 -53.44 65.13 46.83
CA THR A 708 -53.36 63.66 46.72
C THR A 708 -54.09 62.98 47.88
N SER A 709 -54.41 61.70 47.72
CA SER A 709 -54.96 60.87 48.80
C SER A 709 -54.45 59.43 48.72
N ILE A 710 -54.37 58.77 49.87
CA ILE A 710 -54.06 57.32 49.99
C ILE A 710 -55.27 56.51 50.44
N GLU A 711 -56.44 57.15 50.60
CA GLU A 711 -57.67 56.48 50.98
C GLU A 711 -58.16 55.56 49.87
N VAL A 712 -58.87 54.50 50.25
CA VAL A 712 -59.44 53.55 49.27
C VAL A 712 -60.50 54.24 48.40
N ASN A 713 -61.40 55.03 48.99
CA ASN A 713 -62.48 55.73 48.27
C ASN A 713 -62.54 57.20 48.73
N PRO A 714 -61.69 58.09 48.20
CA PRO A 714 -61.61 59.46 48.68
C PRO A 714 -62.76 60.34 48.18
N VAL A 715 -63.03 61.40 48.93
CA VAL A 715 -63.94 62.48 48.52
C VAL A 715 -63.12 63.76 48.38
N HIS A 716 -63.27 64.45 47.25
CA HIS A 716 -62.49 65.65 46.95
C HIS A 716 -63.39 66.83 46.58
N THR A 717 -63.06 68.02 47.09
CA THR A 717 -63.82 69.25 46.80
C THR A 717 -62.97 70.21 45.98
N TYR A 718 -63.38 70.46 44.75
CA TYR A 718 -62.76 71.45 43.88
C TYR A 718 -63.34 72.84 44.16
N ARG A 719 -62.46 73.76 44.56
CA ARG A 719 -62.82 75.13 44.99
C ARG A 719 -62.49 76.21 43.97
N LYS A 720 -61.90 75.86 42.84
CA LYS A 720 -61.53 76.76 41.75
C LYS A 720 -62.03 76.19 40.42
N LYS A 721 -62.27 77.07 39.46
CA LYS A 721 -62.46 76.66 38.06
C LYS A 721 -61.17 76.09 37.48
N GLY A 722 -61.28 75.10 36.60
CA GLY A 722 -60.15 74.44 35.95
C GLY A 722 -60.50 73.10 35.34
N ASN A 723 -59.54 72.54 34.60
CA ASN A 723 -59.57 71.15 34.12
C ASN A 723 -58.61 70.33 34.97
N PHE A 724 -59.09 69.25 35.57
CA PHE A 724 -58.35 68.45 36.53
C PHE A 724 -58.23 67.01 36.07
N ASP A 725 -56.98 66.54 35.88
CA ASP A 725 -56.64 65.16 35.55
C ASP A 725 -56.42 64.35 36.81
N VAL A 726 -57.34 63.42 37.07
CA VAL A 726 -57.32 62.54 38.24
C VAL A 726 -56.62 61.24 37.87
N THR A 727 -55.62 60.83 38.65
CA THR A 727 -54.95 59.53 38.51
C THR A 727 -55.08 58.67 39.75
N LEU A 728 -55.18 57.36 39.57
CA LEU A 728 -55.08 56.35 40.62
C LEU A 728 -53.90 55.41 40.30
N THR A 729 -52.95 55.32 41.23
CA THR A 729 -51.87 54.33 41.20
C THR A 729 -52.13 53.24 42.23
N ALA A 730 -52.15 51.98 41.79
CA ALA A 730 -52.34 50.79 42.63
C ALA A 730 -51.03 50.01 42.80
N PHE A 731 -50.69 49.65 44.04
CA PHE A 731 -49.47 48.93 44.41
C PHE A 731 -49.79 47.56 45.02
N LYS A 732 -48.86 46.61 44.87
CA LYS A 732 -48.88 45.32 45.58
C LYS A 732 -47.59 45.12 46.38
N SER A 733 -47.68 45.33 47.70
CA SER A 733 -46.67 45.02 48.71
C SER A 733 -45.23 45.56 48.45
N ASN A 734 -45.05 46.61 47.64
CA ASN A 734 -43.73 47.07 47.11
C ASN A 734 -42.94 46.00 46.32
N VAL A 735 -43.48 44.80 46.11
CA VAL A 735 -42.80 43.69 45.43
C VAL A 735 -43.04 43.74 43.92
N CYS A 736 -44.27 44.06 43.50
CA CYS A 736 -44.66 44.10 42.10
C CYS A 736 -44.70 45.52 41.54
N ASN A 737 -44.53 45.63 40.22
CA ASN A 737 -44.69 46.89 39.50
C ASN A 737 -46.10 47.47 39.72
N ALA A 738 -46.18 48.76 39.99
CA ALA A 738 -47.45 49.47 40.18
C ALA A 738 -48.22 49.61 38.85
N SER A 739 -49.54 49.78 38.93
CA SER A 739 -50.44 50.07 37.80
C SER A 739 -51.09 51.44 37.98
N VAL A 740 -51.39 52.16 36.89
CA VAL A 740 -51.92 53.54 36.89
C VAL A 740 -53.10 53.67 35.92
N VAL A 741 -54.13 54.45 36.30
CA VAL A 741 -55.30 54.82 35.46
C VAL A 741 -55.65 56.32 35.63
N GLN A 742 -56.27 56.97 34.62
CA GLN A 742 -56.55 58.42 34.59
C GLN A 742 -57.97 58.78 34.10
N GLY A 743 -58.55 59.89 34.57
CA GLY A 743 -59.77 60.53 34.05
C GLY A 743 -59.83 62.06 34.26
N THR A 744 -60.66 62.82 33.54
CA THR A 744 -60.64 64.31 33.50
C THR A 744 -61.97 64.99 33.92
N PHE A 745 -61.90 66.06 34.72
CA PHE A 745 -63.05 66.84 35.22
C PHE A 745 -62.96 68.33 34.87
N MET A 746 -64.04 68.96 34.38
CA MET A 746 -64.10 70.38 33.99
C MET A 746 -65.01 71.21 34.91
N ILE A 747 -64.48 72.26 35.54
CA ILE A 747 -65.15 73.02 36.60
C ILE A 747 -65.17 74.52 36.27
N SER A 748 -66.32 75.19 36.38
CA SER A 748 -66.58 76.60 35.96
C SER A 748 -67.16 77.50 37.08
N GLU A 749 -67.32 78.80 36.84
CA GLU A 749 -67.80 79.80 37.82
C GLU A 749 -69.33 79.90 37.87
N ALA A 750 -69.95 80.04 39.06
CA ALA A 750 -71.39 80.22 39.16
C ALA A 750 -71.82 81.61 38.63
N GLY A 751 -72.61 81.68 37.55
CA GLY A 751 -72.97 82.93 36.88
C GLY A 751 -74.47 83.02 36.57
N ALA A 752 -75.02 84.24 36.68
CA ALA A 752 -76.41 84.54 36.35
C ALA A 752 -76.73 84.19 34.89
N ILE A 753 -77.97 83.77 34.66
CA ILE A 753 -78.47 83.39 33.33
C ILE A 753 -78.33 84.57 32.38
N PHE A 754 -77.47 84.45 31.39
CA PHE A 754 -77.28 85.46 30.35
C PHE A 754 -77.84 84.96 29.02
N ILE A 755 -78.79 85.71 28.48
CA ILE A 755 -79.36 85.50 27.16
C ILE A 755 -79.28 86.83 26.40
N PRO A 756 -78.47 86.93 25.32
CA PRO A 756 -78.35 88.18 24.57
C PRO A 756 -79.68 88.51 23.85
N ASN A 757 -79.82 89.75 23.39
CA ASN A 757 -81.00 90.19 22.62
C ASN A 757 -80.66 90.55 21.16
N THR A 758 -79.39 90.49 20.76
CA THR A 758 -78.93 90.72 19.38
C THR A 758 -77.69 89.88 19.11
N PHE A 759 -77.53 89.36 17.89
CA PHE A 759 -76.26 88.77 17.43
C PHE A 759 -76.09 88.99 15.91
N THR A 760 -74.85 88.92 15.43
CA THR A 760 -74.45 89.26 14.07
C THR A 760 -73.81 88.05 13.38
N PRO A 761 -74.60 87.17 12.75
CA PRO A 761 -74.07 86.01 12.04
C PRO A 761 -73.49 86.43 10.68
N ASN A 762 -72.31 87.06 10.70
CA ASN A 762 -71.56 87.53 9.53
C ASN A 762 -70.24 86.73 9.30
N ASN A 763 -69.99 85.70 10.13
CA ASN A 763 -68.80 84.85 10.14
C ASN A 763 -67.48 85.57 10.46
N ASP A 764 -67.51 86.64 11.25
CA ASP A 764 -66.29 87.31 11.74
C ASP A 764 -65.71 86.68 13.02
N ALA A 765 -66.29 85.56 13.48
CA ALA A 765 -66.04 84.85 14.72
C ALA A 765 -66.49 85.58 16.00
N VAL A 766 -67.11 86.75 15.88
CA VAL A 766 -67.56 87.58 17.01
C VAL A 766 -69.08 87.64 17.01
N ASN A 767 -69.70 87.04 18.04
CA ASN A 767 -71.15 87.00 18.19
C ASN A 767 -71.90 86.39 16.97
N ASP A 768 -71.26 85.43 16.28
CA ASP A 768 -71.85 84.71 15.14
C ASP A 768 -72.96 83.73 15.53
N LYS A 769 -73.02 83.38 16.81
CA LYS A 769 -74.02 82.46 17.36
C LYS A 769 -74.74 83.09 18.53
N PHE A 770 -76.02 82.81 18.60
CA PHE A 770 -76.86 83.02 19.75
C PHE A 770 -76.54 81.98 20.83
N VAL A 771 -75.61 82.32 21.74
CA VAL A 771 -75.16 81.46 22.85
C VAL A 771 -75.92 81.81 24.13
N VAL A 772 -76.53 80.82 24.76
CA VAL A 772 -77.12 80.93 26.09
C VAL A 772 -76.13 80.41 27.12
N ASN A 773 -75.85 81.20 28.16
CA ASN A 773 -74.93 80.79 29.23
C ASN A 773 -75.71 80.52 30.52
N MET A 774 -75.64 79.26 30.99
CA MET A 774 -76.22 78.78 32.25
C MET A 774 -75.26 77.75 32.88
N ASN A 775 -75.08 77.79 34.20
CA ASN A 775 -74.28 76.83 34.97
C ASN A 775 -75.18 76.09 35.98
N ASN A 776 -74.73 74.93 36.48
CA ASN A 776 -75.49 74.06 37.39
C ASN A 776 -76.85 73.57 36.84
N ILE A 777 -76.96 73.45 35.52
CA ILE A 777 -78.17 72.95 34.88
C ILE A 777 -78.10 71.43 34.73
N ARG A 778 -79.11 70.75 35.27
CA ARG A 778 -79.31 69.31 35.13
C ARG A 778 -79.97 68.97 33.80
N THR A 779 -80.94 69.78 33.35
CA THR A 779 -81.62 69.62 32.04
C THR A 779 -81.92 70.98 31.39
N TYR A 780 -81.77 71.09 30.07
CA TYR A 780 -81.90 72.35 29.32
C TYR A 780 -82.72 72.16 28.03
N ARG A 781 -83.46 73.19 27.60
CA ARG A 781 -84.13 73.26 26.30
C ARG A 781 -84.33 74.71 25.83
N ILE A 782 -84.02 75.00 24.57
CA ILE A 782 -84.33 76.28 23.90
C ILE A 782 -85.19 76.07 22.65
N LYS A 783 -86.04 77.06 22.33
CA LYS A 783 -86.82 77.18 21.09
C LYS A 783 -86.79 78.62 20.58
N ILE A 784 -86.71 78.83 19.26
CA ILE A 784 -86.69 80.17 18.64
C ILE A 784 -87.69 80.21 17.48
N PHE A 785 -88.43 81.30 17.31
CA PHE A 785 -89.56 81.46 16.39
C PHE A 785 -89.45 82.76 15.56
N ASN A 786 -90.04 82.80 14.36
CA ASN A 786 -90.18 84.04 13.57
C ASN A 786 -91.44 84.85 13.96
N ARG A 787 -91.64 86.02 13.33
CA ARG A 787 -92.78 86.93 13.62
C ARG A 787 -94.17 86.34 13.38
N TYR A 788 -94.28 85.26 12.60
CA TYR A 788 -95.53 84.55 12.33
C TYR A 788 -95.75 83.35 13.28
N GLY A 789 -94.85 83.13 14.25
CA GLY A 789 -94.92 82.04 15.21
C GLY A 789 -94.34 80.70 14.73
N ILE A 790 -93.64 80.66 13.59
CA ILE A 790 -93.05 79.43 13.06
C ILE A 790 -91.73 79.14 13.81
N LEU A 791 -91.52 77.90 14.29
CA LEU A 791 -90.31 77.46 14.99
C LEU A 791 -89.12 77.36 14.03
N MET A 792 -88.06 78.12 14.31
CA MET A 792 -86.83 78.21 13.54
C MET A 792 -85.68 77.35 14.12
N TYR A 793 -85.62 77.15 15.44
CA TYR A 793 -84.52 76.37 16.08
C TYR A 793 -84.94 75.76 17.42
N SER A 794 -84.37 74.60 17.78
CA SER A 794 -84.46 74.02 19.13
C SER A 794 -83.26 73.11 19.47
N SER A 795 -82.80 73.09 20.73
CA SER A 795 -81.83 72.11 21.24
C SER A 795 -82.09 71.77 22.72
N GLN A 796 -81.61 70.60 23.16
CA GLN A 796 -81.58 70.15 24.57
C GLN A 796 -80.16 70.06 25.16
N ASN A 797 -79.13 70.22 24.32
CA ASN A 797 -77.74 70.16 24.73
C ASN A 797 -77.24 71.57 25.01
N MET A 798 -76.85 71.85 26.25
CA MET A 798 -76.43 73.18 26.69
C MET A 798 -75.11 73.66 26.07
N VAL A 799 -74.37 72.78 25.38
CA VAL A 799 -73.14 73.14 24.66
C VAL A 799 -73.40 73.55 23.20
N GLU A 800 -74.64 73.40 22.70
CA GLU A 800 -75.05 73.78 21.33
C GLU A 800 -75.75 75.16 21.29
N SER A 801 -75.58 75.91 20.19
CA SER A 801 -76.05 77.30 20.03
C SER A 801 -76.62 77.58 18.63
N TRP A 802 -77.59 78.49 18.48
CA TRP A 802 -78.20 78.85 17.18
C TRP A 802 -77.34 79.84 16.39
N ASN A 803 -77.19 79.66 15.08
CA ASN A 803 -76.37 80.50 14.22
C ASN A 803 -77.19 81.41 13.27
N GLY A 804 -78.50 81.53 13.46
CA GLY A 804 -79.34 82.40 12.62
C GLY A 804 -79.70 81.80 11.27
N THR A 805 -79.82 80.48 11.19
CA THR A 805 -80.27 79.75 9.99
C THR A 805 -81.52 78.94 10.26
N PHE A 806 -82.32 78.69 9.22
CA PHE A 806 -83.47 77.77 9.22
C PHE A 806 -83.40 76.94 7.95
N ASN A 807 -83.48 75.61 8.07
CA ASN A 807 -83.22 74.67 6.97
C ASN A 807 -81.90 74.94 6.22
N ASN A 808 -80.84 75.27 6.96
CA ASN A 808 -79.51 75.67 6.47
C ASN A 808 -79.46 76.95 5.62
N GLU A 809 -80.57 77.64 5.42
CA GLU A 809 -80.59 78.96 4.78
C GLU A 809 -80.59 80.06 5.84
N GLN A 810 -79.93 81.17 5.52
CA GLN A 810 -79.90 82.33 6.40
C GLN A 810 -81.29 82.95 6.52
N VAL A 811 -81.80 83.06 7.75
CA VAL A 811 -83.11 83.72 7.94
C VAL A 811 -82.98 85.23 7.72
N PRO A 812 -84.02 85.93 7.27
CA PRO A 812 -83.94 87.37 7.02
C PRO A 812 -83.54 88.19 8.26
N VAL A 813 -82.86 89.32 8.05
CA VAL A 813 -82.63 90.34 9.08
C VAL A 813 -83.97 90.76 9.67
N GLY A 814 -84.05 90.81 10.99
CA GLY A 814 -85.30 91.09 11.70
C GLY A 814 -85.32 90.52 13.11
N ILE A 815 -86.50 90.59 13.72
CA ILE A 815 -86.73 90.18 15.11
C ILE A 815 -87.32 88.76 15.15
N TYR A 816 -86.72 87.91 15.98
CA TYR A 816 -87.14 86.53 16.28
C TYR A 816 -87.40 86.40 17.78
N TYR A 817 -88.20 85.43 18.20
CA TYR A 817 -88.62 85.26 19.59
C TYR A 817 -88.13 83.94 20.15
N TYR A 818 -87.55 83.91 21.35
CA TYR A 818 -87.06 82.67 21.97
C TYR A 818 -87.84 82.30 23.23
N LEU A 819 -87.84 81.01 23.53
CA LEU A 819 -88.28 80.39 24.78
C LEU A 819 -87.17 79.45 25.28
N VAL A 820 -86.78 79.57 26.54
CA VAL A 820 -85.83 78.69 27.22
C VAL A 820 -86.50 78.08 28.44
N ASP A 821 -86.46 76.75 28.55
CA ASP A 821 -86.89 75.95 29.70
C ASP A 821 -85.68 75.17 30.24
N ALA A 822 -85.33 75.31 31.52
CA ALA A 822 -84.23 74.57 32.15
C ALA A 822 -84.57 74.12 33.58
N ILE A 823 -83.87 73.10 34.10
CA ILE A 823 -83.94 72.62 35.48
C ILE A 823 -82.52 72.53 36.05
N ASP A 824 -82.26 73.14 37.19
CA ASP A 824 -80.96 73.05 37.88
C ASP A 824 -80.81 71.73 38.68
N PHE A 825 -79.63 71.48 39.26
CA PHE A 825 -79.40 70.30 40.12
C PHE A 825 -80.23 70.30 41.41
N ASP A 826 -80.79 71.45 41.80
CA ASP A 826 -81.70 71.62 42.94
C ASP A 826 -83.19 71.44 42.54
N ALA A 827 -83.43 71.03 41.29
CA ALA A 827 -84.74 70.81 40.68
C ALA A 827 -85.61 72.07 40.47
N ASN A 828 -85.04 73.28 40.56
CA ASN A 828 -85.76 74.52 40.26
C ASN A 828 -85.99 74.68 38.76
N VAL A 829 -87.21 75.06 38.38
CA VAL A 829 -87.58 75.29 36.98
C VAL A 829 -87.30 76.74 36.58
N ILE A 830 -86.52 76.91 35.52
CA ILE A 830 -86.13 78.20 34.94
C ILE A 830 -86.84 78.34 33.59
N LYS A 831 -87.66 79.40 33.44
CA LYS A 831 -88.26 79.76 32.15
C LYS A 831 -87.91 81.19 31.75
N LYS A 832 -87.44 81.38 30.51
CA LYS A 832 -87.12 82.70 29.95
C LYS A 832 -87.71 82.83 28.54
N SER A 833 -88.27 83.99 28.25
CA SER A 833 -88.78 84.32 26.93
C SER A 833 -88.37 85.73 26.55
N GLY A 834 -88.11 85.97 25.27
CA GLY A 834 -87.73 87.29 24.81
C GLY A 834 -87.63 87.32 23.30
N TYR A 835 -87.02 88.38 22.79
CA TYR A 835 -86.68 88.49 21.38
C TYR A 835 -85.18 88.60 21.18
N VAL A 836 -84.74 88.12 20.03
CA VAL A 836 -83.39 88.29 19.50
C VAL A 836 -83.49 88.95 18.13
N THR A 837 -82.77 90.05 17.98
CA THR A 837 -82.61 90.73 16.70
C THR A 837 -81.44 90.14 15.96
N ILE A 838 -81.63 89.80 14.70
CA ILE A 838 -80.53 89.47 13.79
C ILE A 838 -80.17 90.74 13.02
N LEU A 839 -78.92 91.14 13.12
CA LEU A 839 -78.29 92.17 12.28
C LEU A 839 -77.27 91.50 11.37
N ARG A 840 -77.04 92.06 10.18
CA ARG A 840 -75.96 91.62 9.28
C ARG A 840 -75.28 92.81 8.66
#